data_AF-A0A6I9VJ79-F1
#
_entry.id   AF-A0A6I9VJ79-F1
#
_cell.length_a   1.000
_cell.length_b   1.000
_cell.length_c   1.000
_cell.angle_alpha   90.00
_cell.angle_beta   90.00
_cell.angle_gamma   90.00
#
_symmetry.space_group_name_H-M   'P 1'
#
loop_
_entity.id
_entity.type
_entity.pdbx_description
1 polymer ?
#
loop_
_entity_poly.entity_id
_entity_poly.type
_entity_poly.pdbx_seq_one_letter_code
_entity_poly.pdbx_strand_id
1 'polypeptide(L)'
;MDRTKRELETLVSSQKEQLIRYEKRLKDVVTAYKGLLKEKEALESSLAALTTSKETNNEKASSDVSSRSIPDAVDAKKIDDPDIAPPDDSSCVIDEKQQLQSQIMTLMNSLATLSAEKSRMEASFQADKKHLRGQLTQKDDCIADLKKTIKENEVKAKAHLDEIKAKWIIECQEREKETNNQMIMIRELQKLYADERHLKENIEMQLNNFKTQFANNETESARIRELQAQLRETKAQLKEMKLGGNSSQLAAKDAGDPTDNMIILKQVQQQMQQLKEQHAVAIKNEQRRVLQAEDQSRRQAALHEDRVANLEERLAELSATVGNYDRLRQQDQESIHVLRKKLQELERSSDSQSSLPSELNSFDVDHSRRRKSNITYDISVIVDEIINLKKLLLAENSRSTNPVDISKLFTVSADHTQCHEELASLQHQYDSCKAELAQQQERLHSQKTHISTLQEKVKVLNRNIDEQEIDLKNQAEKMRNGIKEERAKWKNKLSELENETRCKVVDLEQQLQKQRQRSLQLLDEKEQEIKTLQTSFEIFHNVTLPSTVDVHSENLPTSASDAESNDGVGAGTGNTQLGSKVPIKSKKLSVGENCHMLHYANEIARKDIEIAALRKAKYVAESSLRKAIQEKVNAQEDLCDKIALLEEQVDRLERCKTREGANLEYLKNVIISYIVTRDPDGKRHMLNAISAVLQLTTAEMQTINNAFQKK
;
A
#
# COMPACT_ATOMS: atom_id res chain seq x y z
N MET A 1 20.88 22.84 -37.35
CA MET A 1 20.92 24.31 -37.15
C MET A 1 19.57 24.87 -36.66
N ASP A 2 18.76 24.10 -35.90
CA ASP A 2 17.29 24.22 -36.02
C ASP A 2 16.56 24.77 -34.78
N ARG A 3 17.27 25.17 -33.72
CA ARG A 3 16.65 25.81 -32.54
C ARG A 3 16.27 27.27 -32.78
N THR A 4 16.99 27.98 -33.64
CA THR A 4 16.78 29.42 -33.89
C THR A 4 15.45 29.75 -34.54
N LYS A 5 14.90 28.89 -35.42
CA LYS A 5 13.69 29.25 -36.19
C LYS A 5 12.47 29.49 -35.30
N ARG A 6 12.19 28.58 -34.36
CA ARG A 6 11.03 28.69 -33.46
C ARG A 6 11.17 29.83 -32.46
N GLU A 7 12.39 30.07 -31.99
CA GLU A 7 12.72 31.20 -31.11
C GLU A 7 12.58 32.55 -31.83
N LEU A 8 12.99 32.63 -33.11
CA LEU A 8 12.74 33.80 -33.95
C LEU A 8 11.25 33.99 -34.27
N GLU A 9 10.49 32.91 -34.51
CA GLU A 9 9.04 32.96 -34.72
C GLU A 9 8.30 33.49 -33.47
N THR A 10 8.70 33.10 -32.26
CA THR A 10 8.13 33.66 -31.02
C THR A 10 8.59 35.10 -30.77
N LEU A 11 9.85 35.46 -31.07
CA LEU A 11 10.36 36.83 -30.96
C LEU A 11 9.61 37.78 -31.91
N VAL A 12 9.44 37.41 -33.18
CA VAL A 12 8.70 38.18 -34.19
C VAL A 12 7.22 38.31 -33.80
N SER A 13 6.62 37.27 -33.19
CA SER A 13 5.24 37.33 -32.69
C SER A 13 5.11 38.30 -31.51
N SER A 14 6.04 38.26 -30.55
CA SER A 14 6.11 39.21 -29.44
C SER A 14 6.34 40.66 -29.91
N GLN A 15 7.21 40.86 -30.91
CA GLN A 15 7.43 42.18 -31.53
C GLN A 15 6.18 42.70 -32.25
N LYS A 16 5.44 41.83 -32.97
CA LYS A 16 4.15 42.20 -33.59
C LYS A 16 3.11 42.59 -32.53
N GLU A 17 2.99 41.83 -31.44
CA GLU A 17 2.12 42.23 -30.32
C GLU A 17 2.50 43.58 -29.72
N GLN A 18 3.80 43.83 -29.51
CA GLN A 18 4.29 45.12 -28.99
C GLN A 18 3.96 46.26 -29.95
N LEU A 19 4.20 46.09 -31.26
CA LEU A 19 3.84 47.07 -32.28
C LEU A 19 2.33 47.36 -32.29
N ILE A 20 1.47 46.35 -32.22
CA ILE A 20 0.01 46.54 -32.15
C ILE A 20 -0.40 47.30 -30.88
N ARG A 21 0.24 47.02 -29.73
CA ARG A 21 0.01 47.75 -28.47
C ARG A 21 0.46 49.22 -28.56
N TYR A 22 1.60 49.49 -29.20
CA TYR A 22 2.08 50.87 -29.43
C TYR A 22 1.22 51.61 -30.46
N GLU A 23 0.80 50.96 -31.55
CA GLU A 23 -0.09 51.52 -32.57
C GLU A 23 -1.44 51.91 -31.96
N LYS A 24 -2.03 51.03 -31.12
CA LYS A 24 -3.26 51.36 -30.40
C LYS A 24 -3.05 52.56 -29.47
N ARG A 25 -2.03 52.52 -28.60
CA ARG A 25 -1.74 53.63 -27.67
C ARG A 25 -1.49 54.96 -28.42
N LEU A 26 -0.85 54.92 -29.59
CA LEU A 26 -0.66 56.10 -30.43
C LEU A 26 -1.97 56.61 -31.03
N LYS A 27 -2.85 55.73 -31.51
CA LYS A 27 -4.22 56.09 -31.95
C LYS A 27 -5.04 56.72 -30.82
N ASP A 28 -4.95 56.16 -29.61
CA ASP A 28 -5.61 56.69 -28.42
C ASP A 28 -5.09 58.11 -28.09
N VAL A 29 -3.76 58.30 -28.06
CA VAL A 29 -3.11 59.61 -27.81
C VAL A 29 -3.44 60.65 -28.90
N VAL A 30 -3.41 60.27 -30.18
CA VAL A 30 -3.79 61.16 -31.30
C VAL A 30 -5.27 61.54 -31.23
N THR A 31 -6.13 60.66 -30.75
CA THR A 31 -7.56 60.95 -30.55
C THR A 31 -7.77 61.92 -29.39
N ALA A 32 -7.10 61.70 -28.25
CA ALA A 32 -7.13 62.62 -27.11
C ALA A 32 -6.59 64.02 -27.48
N TYR A 33 -5.48 64.09 -28.23
CA TYR A 33 -4.92 65.34 -28.71
C TYR A 33 -5.89 66.10 -29.65
N LYS A 34 -6.61 65.38 -30.53
CA LYS A 34 -7.65 65.97 -31.40
C LYS A 34 -8.90 66.44 -30.64
N GLY A 35 -9.22 65.82 -29.49
CA GLY A 35 -10.26 66.32 -28.58
C GLY A 35 -9.82 67.63 -27.92
N LEU A 36 -8.66 67.60 -27.25
CA LEU A 36 -8.08 68.76 -26.57
C LEU A 36 -7.84 69.95 -27.51
N LEU A 37 -7.48 69.71 -28.78
CA LEU A 37 -7.34 70.76 -29.78
C LEU A 37 -8.68 71.47 -30.06
N LYS A 38 -9.80 70.74 -30.15
CA LYS A 38 -11.13 71.34 -30.32
C LYS A 38 -11.61 72.09 -29.07
N GLU A 39 -11.29 71.58 -27.88
CA GLU A 39 -11.54 72.31 -26.63
C GLU A 39 -10.76 73.63 -26.61
N LYS A 40 -9.49 73.61 -27.04
CA LYS A 40 -8.66 74.81 -27.21
C LYS A 40 -9.25 75.78 -28.25
N GLU A 41 -9.58 75.31 -29.45
CA GLU A 41 -10.18 76.13 -30.53
C GLU A 41 -11.51 76.77 -30.08
N ALA A 42 -12.36 76.03 -29.35
CA ALA A 42 -13.61 76.55 -28.79
C ALA A 42 -13.35 77.60 -27.69
N LEU A 43 -12.37 77.39 -26.82
CA LEU A 43 -11.99 78.35 -25.78
C LEU A 43 -11.36 79.61 -26.38
N GLU A 44 -10.48 79.49 -27.38
CA GLU A 44 -9.88 80.64 -28.08
C GLU A 44 -10.94 81.45 -28.86
N SER A 45 -11.90 80.77 -29.51
CA SER A 45 -13.05 81.43 -30.14
C SER A 45 -13.93 82.17 -29.12
N SER A 46 -14.11 81.59 -27.93
CA SER A 46 -14.83 82.25 -26.82
C SER A 46 -14.10 83.48 -26.30
N LEU A 47 -12.78 83.37 -26.16
CA LEU A 47 -11.91 84.43 -25.64
C LEU A 47 -11.86 85.60 -26.64
N ALA A 48 -11.77 85.33 -27.94
CA ALA A 48 -11.84 86.36 -28.99
C ALA A 48 -13.20 87.10 -29.02
N ALA A 49 -14.32 86.39 -28.82
CA ALA A 49 -15.63 87.01 -28.68
C ALA A 49 -15.77 87.89 -27.43
N LEU A 50 -15.01 87.58 -26.37
CA LEU A 50 -14.97 88.36 -25.13
C LEU A 50 -14.00 89.55 -25.19
N THR A 51 -12.87 89.45 -25.88
CA THR A 51 -11.91 90.57 -26.01
C THR A 51 -12.39 91.64 -26.97
N THR A 52 -13.02 91.27 -28.10
CA THR A 52 -13.61 92.23 -29.05
C THR A 52 -14.68 93.11 -28.39
N SER A 53 -15.47 92.56 -27.47
CA SER A 53 -16.43 93.31 -26.64
C SER A 53 -15.75 94.26 -25.63
N LYS A 54 -14.49 93.98 -25.24
CA LYS A 54 -13.75 94.76 -24.25
C LYS A 54 -12.97 95.94 -24.86
N GLU A 55 -12.63 95.86 -26.15
CA GLU A 55 -11.98 96.94 -26.88
C GLU A 55 -12.99 98.01 -27.33
N THR A 56 -14.21 97.62 -27.74
CA THR A 56 -15.27 98.57 -28.15
C THR A 56 -15.88 99.35 -26.98
N ASN A 57 -16.02 98.75 -25.79
CA ASN A 57 -16.59 99.42 -24.62
C ASN A 57 -15.63 100.44 -23.94
N ASN A 58 -14.34 100.45 -24.31
CA ASN A 58 -13.32 101.12 -23.51
C ASN A 58 -13.22 102.66 -23.71
N GLU A 59 -13.98 103.23 -24.67
CA GLU A 59 -14.03 104.69 -24.90
C GLU A 59 -15.17 105.42 -24.18
N LYS A 60 -16.10 104.71 -23.50
CA LYS A 60 -17.30 105.31 -22.87
C LYS A 60 -17.61 104.85 -21.44
N ALA A 61 -16.59 104.69 -20.57
CA ALA A 61 -16.82 104.38 -19.14
C ALA A 61 -15.77 105.03 -18.21
N SER A 62 -15.94 106.32 -17.89
CA SER A 62 -15.09 107.05 -16.94
C SER A 62 -15.89 107.74 -15.83
N SER A 63 -16.36 106.97 -14.83
CA SER A 63 -16.76 107.51 -13.51
C SER A 63 -17.01 106.41 -12.45
N ASP A 64 -16.46 106.63 -11.26
CA ASP A 64 -16.83 106.12 -9.92
C ASP A 64 -17.20 104.65 -9.64
N VAL A 65 -16.28 103.99 -8.91
CA VAL A 65 -16.44 103.61 -7.48
C VAL A 65 -17.82 103.05 -7.03
N SER A 66 -17.85 101.76 -6.62
CA SER A 66 -17.74 101.41 -5.18
C SER A 66 -17.70 99.89 -4.90
N SER A 67 -17.45 99.55 -3.64
CA SER A 67 -17.54 98.20 -3.05
C SER A 67 -18.97 97.66 -2.93
N ARG A 68 -19.18 96.33 -2.84
CA ARG A 68 -19.42 95.56 -1.58
C ARG A 68 -20.04 94.15 -1.82
N SER A 69 -19.63 93.17 -1.00
CA SER A 69 -20.30 91.90 -0.59
C SER A 69 -21.46 91.26 -1.40
N ILE A 70 -21.27 90.00 -1.80
CA ILE A 70 -22.02 88.77 -1.35
C ILE A 70 -23.47 88.99 -0.88
N PRO A 71 -24.49 88.38 -1.52
CA PRO A 71 -25.01 87.10 -1.00
C PRO A 71 -25.49 86.08 -2.07
N ASP A 72 -26.20 85.05 -1.59
CA ASP A 72 -26.52 83.76 -2.20
C ASP A 72 -28.02 83.63 -2.60
N ALA A 73 -28.31 82.59 -3.39
CA ALA A 73 -29.56 81.81 -3.42
C ALA A 73 -30.89 82.34 -4.05
N VAL A 74 -31.47 81.44 -4.87
CA VAL A 74 -32.88 81.14 -5.25
C VAL A 74 -33.82 82.10 -6.03
N ASP A 75 -34.47 81.43 -7.01
CA ASP A 75 -35.89 81.46 -7.41
C ASP A 75 -36.38 82.45 -8.49
N ALA A 76 -37.49 82.07 -9.14
CA ALA A 76 -37.99 82.66 -10.38
C ALA A 76 -39.50 82.94 -10.36
N LYS A 77 -39.90 84.06 -10.96
CA LYS A 77 -41.29 84.27 -11.42
C LYS A 77 -41.39 85.29 -12.55
N LYS A 78 -42.37 85.08 -13.44
CA LYS A 78 -42.82 86.02 -14.47
C LYS A 78 -43.74 87.09 -13.87
N ILE A 79 -43.94 88.22 -14.56
CA ILE A 79 -45.21 88.58 -15.23
C ILE A 79 -45.08 89.91 -16.02
N ASP A 80 -45.38 89.81 -17.32
CA ASP A 80 -46.06 90.70 -18.28
C ASP A 80 -45.78 92.21 -18.48
N ASP A 81 -46.14 92.63 -19.71
CA ASP A 81 -46.19 93.92 -20.42
C ASP A 81 -47.08 95.03 -19.75
N PRO A 82 -47.17 96.32 -20.23
CA PRO A 82 -47.02 96.75 -21.65
C PRO A 82 -46.42 98.15 -21.99
N ASP A 83 -46.27 98.35 -23.31
CA ASP A 83 -46.37 99.58 -24.13
C ASP A 83 -45.58 100.87 -23.80
N ILE A 84 -44.77 101.31 -24.78
CA ILE A 84 -44.88 102.60 -25.49
C ILE A 84 -43.97 102.56 -26.74
N ALA A 85 -44.39 103.20 -27.84
CA ALA A 85 -43.71 103.18 -29.14
C ALA A 85 -43.17 104.60 -29.56
N PRO A 86 -42.60 104.78 -30.77
CA PRO A 86 -41.17 105.06 -30.96
C PRO A 86 -40.82 106.54 -31.22
N PRO A 87 -39.54 106.86 -31.40
CA PRO A 87 -39.10 107.24 -32.75
C PRO A 87 -37.74 106.64 -33.18
N ASP A 88 -37.35 106.90 -34.43
CA ASP A 88 -36.12 106.40 -35.08
C ASP A 88 -34.80 106.85 -34.43
N ASP A 89 -33.89 105.89 -34.24
CA ASP A 89 -32.44 106.08 -34.47
C ASP A 89 -31.80 104.76 -34.95
N SER A 90 -32.45 104.13 -35.93
CA SER A 90 -32.30 102.70 -36.26
C SER A 90 -31.11 102.37 -37.17
N SER A 91 -29.96 103.03 -36.99
CA SER A 91 -28.72 102.71 -37.73
C SER A 91 -27.55 102.30 -36.83
N CYS A 92 -27.34 102.96 -35.69
CA CYS A 92 -26.22 102.68 -34.79
C CYS A 92 -26.50 101.48 -33.86
N VAL A 93 -27.66 101.49 -33.18
CA VAL A 93 -28.05 100.45 -32.19
C VAL A 93 -28.26 99.07 -32.83
N ILE A 94 -28.55 99.02 -34.14
CA ILE A 94 -28.69 97.76 -34.87
C ILE A 94 -27.34 97.04 -34.97
N ASP A 95 -26.24 97.75 -35.18
CA ASP A 95 -24.91 97.17 -35.35
C ASP A 95 -24.42 96.57 -34.02
N GLU A 96 -24.50 97.32 -32.92
CA GLU A 96 -24.21 96.80 -31.56
C GLU A 96 -25.05 95.56 -31.22
N LYS A 97 -26.35 95.56 -31.57
CA LYS A 97 -27.25 94.43 -31.34
C LYS A 97 -26.88 93.20 -32.19
N GLN A 98 -26.47 93.39 -33.45
CA GLN A 98 -26.02 92.30 -34.33
C GLN A 98 -24.64 91.76 -33.91
N GLN A 99 -23.74 92.62 -33.43
CA GLN A 99 -22.45 92.21 -32.85
C GLN A 99 -22.65 91.39 -31.57
N LEU A 100 -23.52 91.83 -30.65
CA LEU A 100 -23.90 91.07 -29.46
C LEU A 100 -24.56 89.72 -29.82
N GLN A 101 -25.46 89.68 -30.79
CA GLN A 101 -26.04 88.42 -31.29
C GLN A 101 -24.98 87.47 -31.86
N SER A 102 -23.98 88.01 -32.57
CA SER A 102 -22.87 87.23 -33.14
C SER A 102 -21.92 86.70 -32.05
N GLN A 103 -21.64 87.49 -31.01
CA GLN A 103 -20.88 87.07 -29.83
C GLN A 103 -21.62 85.97 -29.06
N ILE A 104 -22.93 86.14 -28.81
CA ILE A 104 -23.78 85.13 -28.16
C ILE A 104 -23.82 83.83 -28.97
N MET A 105 -23.96 83.90 -30.30
CA MET A 105 -23.93 82.72 -31.16
C MET A 105 -22.56 82.01 -31.11
N THR A 106 -21.47 82.76 -31.07
CA THR A 106 -20.10 82.22 -30.95
C THR A 106 -19.89 81.50 -29.60
N LEU A 107 -20.31 82.13 -28.51
CA LEU A 107 -20.23 81.55 -27.15
C LEU A 107 -21.17 80.36 -26.96
N MET A 108 -22.33 80.36 -27.62
CA MET A 108 -23.24 79.21 -27.64
C MET A 108 -22.63 78.01 -28.39
N ASN A 109 -21.99 78.26 -29.54
CA ASN A 109 -21.34 77.23 -30.34
C ASN A 109 -20.09 76.64 -29.66
N SER A 110 -19.30 77.45 -28.95
CA SER A 110 -18.17 76.95 -28.17
C SER A 110 -18.63 76.18 -26.93
N LEU A 111 -19.64 76.67 -26.20
CA LEU A 111 -20.25 75.94 -25.07
C LEU A 111 -20.85 74.61 -25.51
N ALA A 112 -21.54 74.56 -26.66
CA ALA A 112 -22.05 73.32 -27.24
C ALA A 112 -20.91 72.35 -27.60
N THR A 113 -19.80 72.85 -28.14
CA THR A 113 -18.60 72.05 -28.48
C THR A 113 -17.96 71.46 -27.22
N LEU A 114 -17.73 72.27 -26.18
CA LEU A 114 -17.18 71.83 -24.89
C LEU A 114 -18.12 70.84 -24.18
N SER A 115 -19.43 71.08 -24.24
CA SER A 115 -20.44 70.15 -23.70
C SER A 115 -20.43 68.79 -24.43
N ALA A 116 -20.32 68.80 -25.76
CA ALA A 116 -20.27 67.59 -26.57
C ALA A 116 -18.96 66.79 -26.37
N GLU A 117 -17.82 67.47 -26.23
CA GLU A 117 -16.53 66.81 -25.97
C GLU A 117 -16.47 66.26 -24.53
N LYS A 118 -16.92 67.03 -23.53
CA LYS A 118 -17.11 66.55 -22.15
C LYS A 118 -18.04 65.34 -22.08
N SER A 119 -19.18 65.38 -22.77
CA SER A 119 -20.13 64.26 -22.82
C SER A 119 -19.52 63.02 -23.46
N ARG A 120 -18.72 63.18 -24.53
CA ARG A 120 -17.97 62.08 -25.16
C ARG A 120 -16.92 61.49 -24.21
N MET A 121 -16.19 62.34 -23.49
CA MET A 121 -15.17 61.93 -22.51
C MET A 121 -15.79 61.20 -21.32
N GLU A 122 -16.93 61.68 -20.81
CA GLU A 122 -17.65 60.99 -19.73
C GLU A 122 -18.23 59.64 -20.22
N ALA A 123 -18.80 59.60 -21.43
CA ALA A 123 -19.30 58.35 -22.02
C ALA A 123 -18.18 57.31 -22.20
N SER A 124 -16.99 57.70 -22.68
CA SER A 124 -15.85 56.79 -22.78
C SER A 124 -15.35 56.33 -21.41
N PHE A 125 -15.28 57.22 -20.41
CA PHE A 125 -14.91 56.86 -19.05
C PHE A 125 -15.89 55.87 -18.40
N GLN A 126 -17.20 56.05 -18.56
CA GLN A 126 -18.18 55.09 -18.03
C GLN A 126 -18.13 53.74 -18.79
N ALA A 127 -17.82 53.76 -20.10
CA ALA A 127 -17.59 52.54 -20.89
C ALA A 127 -16.35 51.78 -20.42
N ASP A 128 -15.21 52.45 -20.25
CA ASP A 128 -13.97 51.85 -19.73
C ASP A 128 -14.14 51.35 -18.30
N LYS A 129 -14.82 52.10 -17.43
CA LYS A 129 -15.17 51.68 -16.07
C LYS A 129 -16.06 50.44 -16.04
N LYS A 130 -16.99 50.29 -16.99
CA LYS A 130 -17.78 49.06 -17.18
C LYS A 130 -16.91 47.91 -17.72
N HIS A 131 -16.03 48.19 -18.67
CA HIS A 131 -15.13 47.20 -19.26
C HIS A 131 -14.11 46.65 -18.24
N LEU A 132 -13.45 47.51 -17.46
CA LEU A 132 -12.53 47.15 -16.39
C LEU A 132 -13.21 46.33 -15.29
N ARG A 133 -14.46 46.67 -14.93
CA ARG A 133 -15.27 45.83 -14.01
C ARG A 133 -15.54 44.44 -14.59
N GLY A 134 -15.89 44.35 -15.87
CA GLY A 134 -16.09 43.06 -16.55
C GLY A 134 -14.79 42.24 -16.69
N GLN A 135 -13.65 42.89 -16.91
CA GLN A 135 -12.34 42.22 -16.86
C GLN A 135 -12.03 41.72 -15.45
N LEU A 136 -12.31 42.51 -14.41
CA LEU A 136 -12.07 42.11 -13.02
C LEU A 136 -12.90 40.87 -12.65
N THR A 137 -14.21 40.87 -12.89
CA THR A 137 -15.05 39.69 -12.63
C THR A 137 -14.57 38.47 -13.43
N GLN A 138 -14.25 38.63 -14.72
CA GLN A 138 -13.72 37.52 -15.53
C GLN A 138 -12.38 36.97 -14.98
N LYS A 139 -11.55 37.81 -14.35
CA LYS A 139 -10.32 37.37 -13.67
C LYS A 139 -10.63 36.67 -12.34
N ASP A 140 -11.58 37.17 -11.56
CA ASP A 140 -11.99 36.55 -10.30
C ASP A 140 -12.66 35.17 -10.53
N ASP A 141 -13.52 35.06 -11.55
CA ASP A 141 -14.11 33.79 -12.01
C ASP A 141 -13.02 32.79 -12.43
N CYS A 142 -12.07 33.24 -13.26
CA CYS A 142 -10.93 32.42 -13.68
C CYS A 142 -10.05 31.98 -12.49
N ILE A 143 -9.86 32.85 -11.50
CA ILE A 143 -9.15 32.52 -10.25
C ILE A 143 -9.95 31.51 -9.41
N ALA A 144 -11.29 31.57 -9.41
CA ALA A 144 -12.14 30.60 -8.72
C ALA A 144 -12.05 29.21 -9.37
N ASP A 145 -12.13 29.12 -10.70
CA ASP A 145 -11.98 27.86 -11.45
C ASP A 145 -10.57 27.27 -11.33
N LEU A 146 -9.53 28.10 -11.34
CA LEU A 146 -8.15 27.65 -11.07
C LEU A 146 -8.01 27.12 -9.63
N LYS A 147 -8.60 27.79 -8.62
CA LYS A 147 -8.62 27.28 -7.23
C LYS A 147 -9.41 25.98 -7.10
N LYS A 148 -10.51 25.82 -7.85
CA LYS A 148 -11.33 24.59 -7.88
C LYS A 148 -10.55 23.43 -8.49
N THR A 149 -9.99 23.62 -9.69
CA THR A 149 -9.22 22.59 -10.39
C THR A 149 -7.93 22.19 -9.64
N ILE A 150 -7.27 23.13 -8.95
CA ILE A 150 -6.17 22.82 -8.02
C ILE A 150 -6.65 21.88 -6.90
N LYS A 151 -7.76 22.18 -6.23
CA LYS A 151 -8.33 21.32 -5.16
C LYS A 151 -8.74 19.94 -5.68
N GLU A 152 -9.37 19.86 -6.85
CA GLU A 152 -9.74 18.58 -7.46
C GLU A 152 -8.51 17.73 -7.79
N ASN A 153 -7.42 18.36 -8.27
CA ASN A 153 -6.17 17.66 -8.55
C ASN A 153 -5.42 17.27 -7.28
N GLU A 154 -5.51 18.07 -6.20
CA GLU A 154 -4.99 17.72 -4.87
C GLU A 154 -5.69 16.47 -4.30
N VAL A 155 -7.02 16.39 -4.44
CA VAL A 155 -7.82 15.22 -4.02
C VAL A 155 -7.47 13.98 -4.86
N LYS A 156 -7.34 14.11 -6.19
CA LYS A 156 -6.90 13.01 -7.07
C LYS A 156 -5.49 12.53 -6.73
N ALA A 157 -4.56 13.45 -6.46
CA ALA A 157 -3.20 13.12 -6.08
C ALA A 157 -3.13 12.37 -4.73
N LYS A 158 -3.93 12.78 -3.74
CA LYS A 158 -4.07 12.07 -2.46
C LYS A 158 -4.64 10.66 -2.66
N ALA A 159 -5.71 10.52 -3.45
CA ALA A 159 -6.33 9.22 -3.75
C ALA A 159 -5.33 8.23 -4.40
N HIS A 160 -4.56 8.67 -5.40
CA HIS A 160 -3.52 7.83 -6.01
C HIS A 160 -2.36 7.51 -5.05
N LEU A 161 -1.98 8.44 -4.18
CA LEU A 161 -0.94 8.22 -3.18
C LEU A 161 -1.38 7.17 -2.15
N ASP A 162 -2.64 7.20 -1.72
CA ASP A 162 -3.21 6.21 -0.80
C ASP A 162 -3.49 4.85 -1.49
N GLU A 163 -3.86 4.84 -2.78
CA GLU A 163 -3.91 3.64 -3.62
C GLU A 163 -2.53 2.96 -3.73
N ILE A 164 -1.46 3.74 -3.90
CA ILE A 164 -0.07 3.25 -3.95
C ILE A 164 0.36 2.72 -2.57
N LYS A 165 0.02 3.40 -1.46
CA LYS A 165 0.25 2.86 -0.09
C LYS A 165 -0.43 1.51 0.10
N ALA A 166 -1.70 1.38 -0.28
CA ALA A 166 -2.45 0.12 -0.13
C ALA A 166 -1.80 -1.02 -0.92
N LYS A 167 -1.42 -0.78 -2.19
CA LYS A 167 -0.69 -1.76 -3.00
C LYS A 167 0.67 -2.13 -2.40
N TRP A 168 1.40 -1.17 -1.84
CA TRP A 168 2.68 -1.41 -1.17
C TRP A 168 2.53 -2.25 0.10
N ILE A 169 1.51 -2.00 0.92
CA ILE A 169 1.21 -2.81 2.12
C ILE A 169 0.90 -4.27 1.72
N ILE A 170 0.09 -4.48 0.68
CA ILE A 170 -0.24 -5.82 0.18
C ILE A 170 1.01 -6.53 -0.35
N GLU A 171 1.82 -5.86 -1.19
CA GLU A 171 3.08 -6.42 -1.71
C GLU A 171 4.07 -6.79 -0.58
N CYS A 172 4.12 -6.01 0.51
CA CYS A 172 4.91 -6.36 1.69
C CYS A 172 4.37 -7.61 2.41
N GLN A 173 3.06 -7.71 2.62
CA GLN A 173 2.42 -8.89 3.23
C GLN A 173 2.57 -10.15 2.38
N GLU A 174 2.50 -10.05 1.05
CA GLU A 174 2.73 -11.21 0.17
C GLU A 174 4.18 -11.70 0.22
N ARG A 175 5.18 -10.79 0.30
CA ARG A 175 6.58 -11.21 0.50
C ARG A 175 6.84 -11.78 1.90
N GLU A 176 6.15 -11.28 2.93
CA GLU A 176 6.21 -11.88 4.28
C GLU A 176 5.65 -13.31 4.27
N LYS A 177 4.50 -13.54 3.61
CA LYS A 177 3.96 -14.89 3.37
C LYS A 177 4.93 -15.76 2.57
N GLU A 178 5.51 -15.24 1.48
CA GLU A 178 6.44 -16.00 0.64
C GLU A 178 7.69 -16.41 1.41
N THR A 179 8.31 -15.51 2.17
CA THR A 179 9.49 -15.82 3.00
C THR A 179 9.16 -16.78 4.15
N ASN A 180 7.97 -16.69 4.74
CA ASN A 180 7.51 -17.68 5.72
C ASN A 180 7.29 -19.06 5.09
N ASN A 181 6.68 -19.14 3.90
CA ASN A 181 6.51 -20.39 3.16
C ASN A 181 7.86 -21.00 2.74
N GLN A 182 8.81 -20.18 2.29
CA GLN A 182 10.19 -20.62 2.03
C GLN A 182 10.86 -21.13 3.32
N MET A 183 10.65 -20.48 4.47
CA MET A 183 11.18 -20.94 5.76
C MET A 183 10.53 -22.26 6.24
N ILE A 184 9.24 -22.48 5.97
CA ILE A 184 8.56 -23.76 6.24
C ILE A 184 9.15 -24.87 5.36
N MET A 185 9.25 -24.64 4.04
CA MET A 185 9.86 -25.57 3.08
C MET A 185 11.30 -25.94 3.47
N ILE A 186 12.10 -24.98 3.93
CA ILE A 186 13.48 -25.23 4.42
C ILE A 186 13.47 -26.11 5.67
N ARG A 187 12.54 -25.91 6.62
CA ARG A 187 12.40 -26.77 7.80
C ARG A 187 11.97 -28.20 7.44
N GLU A 188 11.08 -28.34 6.47
CA GLU A 188 10.63 -29.64 5.97
C GLU A 188 11.76 -30.40 5.26
N LEU A 189 12.53 -29.73 4.39
CA LEU A 189 13.72 -30.29 3.75
C LEU A 189 14.81 -30.65 4.77
N GLN A 190 15.02 -29.82 5.80
CA GLN A 190 15.94 -30.13 6.91
C GLN A 190 15.49 -31.36 7.71
N LYS A 191 14.18 -31.51 7.94
CA LYS A 191 13.62 -32.71 8.60
C LYS A 191 13.81 -33.95 7.74
N LEU A 192 13.42 -33.91 6.47
CA LEU A 192 13.57 -35.04 5.54
C LEU A 192 15.05 -35.48 5.43
N TYR A 193 15.98 -34.53 5.37
CA TYR A 193 17.41 -34.82 5.37
C TYR A 193 17.90 -35.48 6.68
N ALA A 194 17.35 -35.10 7.83
CA ALA A 194 17.64 -35.75 9.11
C ALA A 194 17.02 -37.16 9.20
N ASP A 195 15.78 -37.33 8.73
CA ASP A 195 15.07 -38.61 8.67
C ASP A 195 15.80 -39.60 7.73
N GLU A 196 16.22 -39.16 6.53
CA GLU A 196 17.07 -39.93 5.60
C GLU A 196 18.42 -40.30 6.23
N ARG A 197 19.04 -39.36 6.94
CA ARG A 197 20.32 -39.59 7.62
C ARG A 197 20.19 -40.65 8.71
N HIS A 198 19.18 -40.57 9.57
CA HIS A 198 18.94 -41.56 10.61
C HIS A 198 18.53 -42.93 10.04
N LEU A 199 17.77 -42.96 8.93
CA LEU A 199 17.48 -44.19 8.21
C LEU A 199 18.77 -44.82 7.66
N LYS A 200 19.67 -44.02 7.08
CA LYS A 200 20.99 -44.48 6.63
C LYS A 200 21.84 -45.00 7.79
N GLU A 201 21.96 -44.25 8.88
CA GLU A 201 22.74 -44.64 10.07
C GLU A 201 22.19 -45.95 10.69
N ASN A 202 20.87 -46.15 10.68
CA ASN A 202 20.23 -47.41 11.09
C ASN A 202 20.54 -48.58 10.13
N ILE A 203 20.50 -48.36 8.82
CA ILE A 203 20.87 -49.37 7.81
C ILE A 203 22.36 -49.73 7.91
N GLU A 204 23.25 -48.76 8.10
CA GLU A 204 24.68 -48.99 8.32
C GLU A 204 24.94 -49.76 9.63
N MET A 205 24.21 -49.46 10.71
CA MET A 205 24.23 -50.24 11.95
C MET A 205 23.74 -51.68 11.73
N GLN A 206 22.63 -51.89 11.02
CA GLN A 206 22.13 -53.23 10.68
C GLN A 206 23.13 -54.01 9.83
N LEU A 207 23.74 -53.37 8.83
CA LEU A 207 24.79 -53.98 8.00
C LEU A 207 26.01 -54.38 8.84
N ASN A 208 26.42 -53.55 9.81
CA ASN A 208 27.52 -53.87 10.72
C ASN A 208 27.16 -54.99 11.71
N ASN A 209 25.91 -55.04 12.17
CA ASN A 209 25.39 -56.14 13.00
C ASN A 209 25.36 -57.46 12.22
N PHE A 210 24.91 -57.47 10.96
CA PHE A 210 25.01 -58.65 10.11
C PHE A 210 26.48 -59.03 9.83
N LYS A 211 27.36 -58.06 9.55
CA LYS A 211 28.79 -58.31 9.32
C LYS A 211 29.48 -58.93 10.53
N THR A 212 29.17 -58.48 11.75
CA THR A 212 29.69 -59.07 12.99
C THR A 212 29.06 -60.44 13.28
N GLN A 213 27.77 -60.64 13.02
CA GLN A 213 27.15 -61.97 13.06
C GLN A 213 27.79 -62.96 12.09
N PHE A 214 28.11 -62.54 10.85
CA PHE A 214 28.82 -63.37 9.88
C PHE A 214 30.24 -63.70 10.33
N ALA A 215 31.01 -62.74 10.86
CA ALA A 215 32.34 -63.00 11.41
C ALA A 215 32.31 -63.95 12.63
N ASN A 216 31.30 -63.81 13.50
CA ASN A 216 31.08 -64.73 14.62
C ASN A 216 30.73 -66.14 14.14
N ASN A 217 29.82 -66.26 13.16
CA ASN A 217 29.44 -67.55 12.58
C ASN A 217 30.60 -68.20 11.80
N GLU A 218 31.44 -67.41 11.12
CA GLU A 218 32.65 -67.91 10.46
C GLU A 218 33.69 -68.42 11.46
N THR A 219 33.90 -67.71 12.57
CA THR A 219 34.80 -68.15 13.65
C THR A 219 34.23 -69.34 14.44
N GLU A 220 32.92 -69.41 14.66
CA GLU A 220 32.26 -70.62 15.18
C GLU A 220 32.35 -71.79 14.19
N SER A 221 32.23 -71.56 12.89
CA SER A 221 32.42 -72.57 11.84
C SER A 221 33.89 -73.02 11.71
N ALA A 222 34.84 -72.12 11.97
CA ALA A 222 36.26 -72.47 12.09
C ALA A 222 36.51 -73.33 13.33
N ARG A 223 36.01 -72.93 14.50
CA ARG A 223 36.09 -73.67 15.77
C ARG A 223 35.37 -75.02 15.70
N ILE A 224 34.17 -75.04 15.12
CA ILE A 224 33.59 -76.05 14.23
C ILE A 224 34.52 -77.16 13.72
N ARG A 225 35.18 -76.80 12.62
CA ARG A 225 36.13 -77.60 11.86
C ARG A 225 37.36 -77.98 12.68
N GLU A 226 37.83 -77.10 13.57
CA GLU A 226 38.96 -77.36 14.46
C GLU A 226 38.63 -78.42 15.51
N LEU A 227 37.49 -78.31 16.20
CA LEU A 227 37.00 -79.34 17.12
C LEU A 227 36.75 -80.67 16.40
N GLN A 228 36.27 -80.66 15.15
CA GLN A 228 36.20 -81.87 14.34
C GLN A 228 37.58 -82.44 13.98
N ALA A 229 38.57 -81.59 13.71
CA ALA A 229 39.95 -81.99 13.46
C ALA A 229 40.58 -82.56 14.74
N GLN A 230 40.49 -81.87 15.87
CA GLN A 230 40.92 -82.33 17.19
C GLN A 230 40.19 -83.60 17.63
N LEU A 231 38.93 -83.84 17.24
CA LEU A 231 38.21 -85.10 17.53
C LEU A 231 38.67 -86.24 16.61
N ARG A 232 39.07 -85.96 15.36
CA ARG A 232 39.76 -86.94 14.50
C ARG A 232 41.18 -87.22 15.01
N GLU A 233 41.89 -86.19 15.43
CA GLU A 233 43.25 -86.29 15.94
C GLU A 233 43.29 -86.99 17.29
N THR A 234 42.46 -86.62 18.27
CA THR A 234 42.35 -87.38 19.53
C THR A 234 41.85 -88.81 19.32
N LYS A 235 41.09 -89.12 18.25
CA LYS A 235 40.81 -90.51 17.83
C LYS A 235 42.04 -91.20 17.22
N ALA A 236 42.90 -90.48 16.50
CA ALA A 236 44.18 -91.00 16.01
C ALA A 236 45.18 -91.18 17.16
N GLN A 237 45.32 -90.22 18.05
CA GLN A 237 46.10 -90.30 19.29
C GLN A 237 45.52 -91.35 20.26
N LEU A 238 44.20 -91.64 20.30
CA LEU A 238 43.66 -92.80 21.01
C LEU A 238 43.93 -94.15 20.31
N LYS A 239 44.39 -94.12 19.05
CA LYS A 239 44.91 -95.27 18.31
C LYS A 239 46.45 -95.38 18.47
N GLU A 240 47.12 -94.25 18.65
CA GLU A 240 48.58 -94.10 18.71
C GLU A 240 49.14 -94.20 20.14
N MET A 241 48.45 -93.67 21.16
CA MET A 241 48.69 -93.98 22.58
C MET A 241 48.33 -95.44 22.93
N LYS A 242 47.60 -96.15 22.06
CA LYS A 242 47.47 -97.62 22.09
C LYS A 242 48.64 -98.34 21.39
N LEU A 243 49.62 -97.59 20.88
CA LEU A 243 50.78 -98.07 20.11
C LEU A 243 52.15 -97.47 20.54
N GLY A 244 52.22 -96.40 21.35
CA GLY A 244 53.47 -95.85 21.89
C GLY A 244 53.36 -94.51 22.66
N GLY A 245 54.46 -94.07 23.31
CA GLY A 245 54.61 -92.73 23.94
C GLY A 245 55.87 -92.58 24.81
N ASN A 246 56.40 -91.34 25.00
CA ASN A 246 57.27 -90.83 26.12
C ASN A 246 57.98 -89.45 25.83
N SER A 247 58.16 -88.57 26.86
CA SER A 247 59.29 -87.60 27.13
C SER A 247 59.35 -86.07 26.72
N SER A 248 60.19 -85.30 27.49
CA SER A 248 60.38 -83.83 27.82
C SER A 248 61.38 -82.94 26.99
N GLN A 249 61.73 -81.62 27.21
CA GLN A 249 61.21 -80.32 27.82
C GLN A 249 62.35 -79.20 27.88
N LEU A 250 62.07 -77.89 28.18
CA LEU A 250 62.91 -76.82 28.90
C LEU A 250 63.49 -75.49 28.23
N ALA A 251 63.66 -74.41 29.05
CA ALA A 251 64.72 -73.30 29.12
C ALA A 251 64.60 -71.84 28.50
N ALA A 252 65.38 -70.83 29.03
CA ALA A 252 65.40 -69.34 28.72
C ALA A 252 66.61 -68.51 29.36
N LYS A 253 66.88 -67.18 29.07
CA LYS A 253 67.38 -66.06 30.00
C LYS A 253 68.04 -64.71 29.46
N ASP A 254 68.00 -63.67 30.33
CA ASP A 254 68.96 -62.54 30.68
C ASP A 254 69.53 -61.50 29.65
N ALA A 255 70.15 -60.31 29.99
CA ALA A 255 70.07 -59.28 31.08
C ALA A 255 71.01 -58.04 30.84
N GLY A 256 70.85 -56.88 31.56
CA GLY A 256 71.74 -55.66 31.58
C GLY A 256 70.97 -54.29 31.63
N ASP A 257 71.52 -53.06 31.74
CA ASP A 257 72.78 -52.43 32.27
C ASP A 257 72.61 -50.86 32.39
N PRO A 258 73.34 -50.03 33.21
CA PRO A 258 72.75 -48.77 33.76
C PRO A 258 73.35 -47.33 33.60
N THR A 259 74.58 -47.02 33.15
CA THR A 259 75.32 -45.80 33.67
C THR A 259 75.02 -44.35 33.17
N ASP A 260 75.47 -43.87 31.98
CA ASP A 260 75.42 -42.44 31.49
C ASP A 260 74.03 -41.77 31.57
N ASN A 261 73.02 -42.63 31.67
CA ASN A 261 71.63 -42.31 31.92
C ASN A 261 71.43 -41.22 32.98
N MET A 262 72.26 -41.07 34.02
CA MET A 262 71.98 -40.16 35.14
C MET A 262 72.03 -38.64 34.80
N ILE A 263 72.96 -38.18 33.95
CA ILE A 263 72.99 -36.76 33.54
C ILE A 263 71.84 -36.49 32.57
N ILE A 264 71.61 -37.43 31.64
CA ILE A 264 70.45 -37.43 30.76
C ILE A 264 69.14 -37.40 31.59
N LEU A 265 69.05 -38.18 32.67
CA LEU A 265 67.90 -38.26 33.57
C LEU A 265 67.56 -36.89 34.14
N LYS A 266 68.57 -36.11 34.55
CA LYS A 266 68.36 -34.77 35.13
C LYS A 266 67.90 -33.74 34.10
N GLN A 267 68.47 -33.78 32.89
CA GLN A 267 68.02 -32.97 31.75
C GLN A 267 66.56 -33.32 31.36
N VAL A 268 66.27 -34.61 31.22
CA VAL A 268 64.94 -35.17 30.93
C VAL A 268 63.96 -34.86 32.05
N GLN A 269 64.37 -34.87 33.32
CA GLN A 269 63.52 -34.51 34.46
C GLN A 269 63.11 -33.04 34.44
N GLN A 270 64.03 -32.13 34.10
CA GLN A 270 63.71 -30.70 33.95
C GLN A 270 62.80 -30.45 32.75
N GLN A 271 63.08 -31.10 31.61
CA GLN A 271 62.21 -31.04 30.42
C GLN A 271 60.82 -31.63 30.71
N MET A 272 60.73 -32.76 31.41
CA MET A 272 59.47 -33.34 31.89
C MET A 272 58.69 -32.37 32.79
N GLN A 273 59.37 -31.59 33.63
CA GLN A 273 58.69 -30.64 34.52
C GLN A 273 58.12 -29.44 33.75
N GLN A 274 58.89 -28.88 32.81
CA GLN A 274 58.40 -27.83 31.90
C GLN A 274 57.25 -28.35 31.02
N LEU A 275 57.37 -29.56 30.47
CA LEU A 275 56.33 -30.19 29.65
C LEU A 275 55.06 -30.49 30.47
N LYS A 276 55.20 -30.95 31.72
CA LYS A 276 54.08 -31.12 32.67
C LYS A 276 53.37 -29.80 32.95
N GLU A 277 54.10 -28.70 33.13
CA GLU A 277 53.51 -27.38 33.38
C GLU A 277 52.78 -26.84 32.14
N GLN A 278 53.39 -26.96 30.95
CA GLN A 278 52.74 -26.62 29.68
C GLN A 278 51.48 -27.47 29.44
N HIS A 279 51.53 -28.78 29.69
CA HIS A 279 50.34 -29.64 29.62
C HIS A 279 49.29 -29.27 30.67
N ALA A 280 49.67 -28.91 31.90
CA ALA A 280 48.71 -28.49 32.92
C ALA A 280 47.99 -27.18 32.56
N VAL A 281 48.69 -26.24 31.91
CA VAL A 281 48.07 -25.01 31.35
C VAL A 281 47.19 -25.33 30.15
N ALA A 282 47.64 -26.20 29.24
CA ALA A 282 46.85 -26.65 28.09
C ALA A 282 45.55 -27.35 28.52
N ILE A 283 45.63 -28.28 29.48
CA ILE A 283 44.47 -28.98 30.07
C ILE A 283 43.51 -27.98 30.72
N LYS A 284 43.98 -27.00 31.49
CA LYS A 284 43.11 -25.96 32.08
C LYS A 284 42.42 -25.08 31.03
N ASN A 285 43.10 -24.76 29.94
CA ASN A 285 42.52 -24.00 28.84
C ASN A 285 41.51 -24.84 28.04
N GLU A 286 41.79 -26.13 27.81
CA GLU A 286 40.86 -27.05 27.17
C GLU A 286 39.63 -27.30 28.04
N GLN A 287 39.79 -27.51 29.35
CA GLN A 287 38.68 -27.60 30.30
C GLN A 287 37.79 -26.35 30.26
N ARG A 288 38.38 -25.15 30.18
CA ARG A 288 37.60 -23.91 30.01
C ARG A 288 36.85 -23.87 28.67
N ARG A 289 37.48 -24.34 27.58
CA ARG A 289 36.86 -24.43 26.24
C ARG A 289 35.70 -25.43 26.22
N VAL A 290 35.87 -26.60 26.83
CA VAL A 290 34.84 -27.63 26.98
C VAL A 290 33.66 -27.10 27.81
N LEU A 291 33.90 -26.46 28.96
CA LEU A 291 32.83 -25.87 29.77
C LEU A 291 32.06 -24.77 29.02
N GLN A 292 32.76 -23.93 28.23
CA GLN A 292 32.10 -22.91 27.39
C GLN A 292 31.26 -23.53 26.26
N ALA A 293 31.72 -24.63 25.66
CA ALA A 293 30.95 -25.38 24.67
C ALA A 293 29.76 -26.12 25.30
N GLU A 294 29.92 -26.67 26.50
CA GLU A 294 28.86 -27.32 27.28
C GLU A 294 27.75 -26.33 27.63
N ASP A 295 28.09 -25.14 28.12
CA ASP A 295 27.10 -24.10 28.43
C ASP A 295 26.40 -23.54 27.19
N GLN A 296 27.10 -23.44 26.05
CA GLN A 296 26.46 -23.09 24.78
C GLN A 296 25.49 -24.19 24.32
N SER A 297 25.90 -25.46 24.40
CA SER A 297 25.07 -26.62 24.10
C SER A 297 23.84 -26.69 25.01
N ARG A 298 24.01 -26.51 26.33
CA ARG A 298 22.93 -26.46 27.33
C ARG A 298 21.92 -25.35 27.04
N ARG A 299 22.38 -24.16 26.62
CA ARG A 299 21.48 -23.05 26.22
C ARG A 299 20.75 -23.35 24.91
N GLN A 300 21.40 -23.95 23.93
CA GLN A 300 20.76 -24.37 22.68
C GLN A 300 19.72 -25.47 22.95
N ALA A 301 20.05 -26.47 23.79
CA ALA A 301 19.12 -27.51 24.22
C ALA A 301 17.87 -26.91 24.89
N ALA A 302 18.03 -25.99 25.85
CA ALA A 302 16.89 -25.34 26.51
C ALA A 302 16.01 -24.52 25.54
N LEU A 303 16.61 -23.83 24.55
CA LEU A 303 15.86 -23.12 23.51
C LEU A 303 15.16 -24.07 22.52
N HIS A 304 15.70 -25.28 22.32
CA HIS A 304 15.05 -26.33 21.54
C HIS A 304 13.92 -27.00 22.33
N GLU A 305 14.10 -27.23 23.63
CA GLU A 305 13.11 -27.78 24.56
C GLU A 305 11.89 -26.85 24.69
N ASP A 306 12.11 -25.55 24.94
CA ASP A 306 11.04 -24.53 24.94
C ASP A 306 10.30 -24.49 23.59
N ARG A 307 11.03 -24.49 22.47
CA ARG A 307 10.43 -24.54 21.14
C ARG A 307 9.63 -25.84 20.89
N VAL A 308 10.06 -26.98 21.43
CA VAL A 308 9.32 -28.24 21.36
C VAL A 308 8.06 -28.17 22.20
N ALA A 309 8.13 -27.70 23.45
CA ALA A 309 6.96 -27.51 24.31
C ALA A 309 5.90 -26.58 23.67
N ASN A 310 6.32 -25.46 23.08
CA ASN A 310 5.45 -24.55 22.32
C ASN A 310 4.82 -25.20 21.06
N LEU A 311 5.45 -26.22 20.48
CA LEU A 311 4.89 -27.00 19.36
C LEU A 311 3.98 -28.12 19.85
N GLU A 312 4.30 -28.75 20.98
CA GLU A 312 3.47 -29.77 21.62
C GLU A 312 2.17 -29.18 22.18
N GLU A 313 2.21 -27.98 22.75
CA GLU A 313 1.02 -27.22 23.16
C GLU A 313 0.09 -26.94 21.96
N ARG A 314 0.63 -26.41 20.86
CA ARG A 314 -0.14 -26.17 19.63
C ARG A 314 -0.65 -27.45 18.97
N LEU A 315 0.11 -28.55 19.08
CA LEU A 315 -0.36 -29.88 18.65
C LEU A 315 -1.46 -30.42 19.56
N ALA A 316 -1.45 -30.12 20.85
CA ALA A 316 -2.54 -30.44 21.77
C ALA A 316 -3.79 -29.59 21.50
N GLU A 317 -3.66 -28.30 21.22
CA GLU A 317 -4.76 -27.43 20.77
C GLU A 317 -5.38 -27.94 19.45
N LEU A 318 -4.53 -28.30 18.47
CA LEU A 318 -4.98 -28.83 17.19
C LEU A 318 -5.63 -30.22 17.36
N SER A 319 -5.08 -31.07 18.23
CA SER A 319 -5.67 -32.38 18.54
C SER A 319 -7.00 -32.26 19.29
N ALA A 320 -7.14 -31.28 20.19
CA ALA A 320 -8.39 -31.00 20.90
C ALA A 320 -9.47 -30.44 19.97
N THR A 321 -9.11 -29.52 19.06
CA THR A 321 -10.05 -28.98 18.06
C THR A 321 -10.46 -30.05 17.04
N VAL A 322 -9.53 -30.84 16.50
CA VAL A 322 -9.85 -32.00 15.63
C VAL A 322 -10.70 -33.04 16.37
N GLY A 323 -10.39 -33.33 17.63
CA GLY A 323 -11.19 -34.24 18.47
C GLY A 323 -12.61 -33.73 18.73
N ASN A 324 -12.81 -32.42 18.87
CA ASN A 324 -14.13 -31.82 18.96
C ASN A 324 -14.88 -31.89 17.61
N TYR A 325 -14.20 -31.67 16.48
CA TYR A 325 -14.80 -31.85 15.15
C TYR A 325 -15.19 -33.31 14.86
N ASP A 326 -14.38 -34.30 15.24
CA ASP A 326 -14.78 -35.70 15.02
C ASP A 326 -15.88 -36.15 15.99
N ARG A 327 -15.91 -35.67 17.23
CA ARG A 327 -17.07 -35.85 18.14
C ARG A 327 -18.36 -35.28 17.55
N LEU A 328 -18.32 -34.06 17.01
CA LEU A 328 -19.47 -33.44 16.35
C LEU A 328 -19.90 -34.25 15.12
N ARG A 329 -18.93 -34.71 14.31
CA ARG A 329 -19.15 -35.58 13.15
C ARG A 329 -19.71 -36.96 13.53
N GLN A 330 -19.34 -37.51 14.69
CA GLN A 330 -19.93 -38.74 15.23
C GLN A 330 -21.37 -38.50 15.68
N GLN A 331 -21.64 -37.41 16.42
CA GLN A 331 -23.00 -36.98 16.78
C GLN A 331 -23.90 -36.74 15.56
N ASP A 332 -23.36 -36.12 14.50
CA ASP A 332 -24.06 -35.96 13.22
C ASP A 332 -24.35 -37.31 12.56
N GLN A 333 -23.38 -38.23 12.53
CA GLN A 333 -23.57 -39.59 12.00
C GLN A 333 -24.59 -40.41 12.80
N GLU A 334 -24.60 -40.29 14.13
CA GLU A 334 -25.63 -40.88 15.00
C GLU A 334 -27.00 -40.29 14.70
N SER A 335 -27.11 -38.96 14.55
CA SER A 335 -28.36 -38.30 14.19
C SER A 335 -28.88 -38.77 12.82
N ILE A 336 -27.99 -38.90 11.83
CA ILE A 336 -28.28 -39.42 10.50
C ILE A 336 -28.66 -40.91 10.58
N HIS A 337 -28.05 -41.70 11.46
CA HIS A 337 -28.40 -43.10 11.65
C HIS A 337 -29.77 -43.25 12.33
N VAL A 338 -30.10 -42.43 13.33
CA VAL A 338 -31.42 -42.37 13.96
C VAL A 338 -32.49 -41.90 12.96
N LEU A 339 -32.19 -40.89 12.12
CA LEU A 339 -33.08 -40.44 11.05
C LEU A 339 -33.27 -41.51 9.98
N ARG A 340 -32.21 -42.24 9.58
CA ARG A 340 -32.30 -43.41 8.68
C ARG A 340 -33.09 -44.56 9.29
N LYS A 341 -32.92 -44.83 10.59
CA LYS A 341 -33.69 -45.87 11.30
C LYS A 341 -35.17 -45.50 11.37
N LYS A 342 -35.50 -44.25 11.67
CA LYS A 342 -36.89 -43.74 11.59
C LYS A 342 -37.45 -43.78 10.17
N LEU A 343 -36.64 -43.47 9.16
CA LEU A 343 -37.00 -43.64 7.75
C LEU A 343 -37.27 -45.10 7.42
N GLN A 344 -36.44 -46.04 7.87
CA GLN A 344 -36.64 -47.47 7.65
C GLN A 344 -37.79 -48.05 8.48
N GLU A 345 -38.11 -47.48 9.65
CA GLU A 345 -39.31 -47.83 10.43
C GLU A 345 -40.57 -47.32 9.75
N LEU A 346 -40.55 -46.11 9.17
CA LEU A 346 -41.62 -45.58 8.33
C LEU A 346 -41.76 -46.38 7.03
N GLU A 347 -40.67 -46.70 6.35
CA GLU A 347 -40.62 -47.51 5.13
C GLU A 347 -41.15 -48.93 5.41
N ARG A 348 -40.73 -49.59 6.50
CA ARG A 348 -41.31 -50.86 6.94
C ARG A 348 -42.77 -50.76 7.34
N SER A 349 -43.24 -49.65 7.92
CA SER A 349 -44.67 -49.45 8.18
C SER A 349 -45.46 -49.29 6.88
N SER A 350 -44.88 -48.62 5.87
CA SER A 350 -45.43 -48.49 4.52
C SER A 350 -45.45 -49.85 3.80
N ASP A 351 -44.37 -50.63 3.88
CA ASP A 351 -44.28 -51.97 3.29
C ASP A 351 -45.20 -52.99 3.99
N SER A 352 -45.45 -52.80 5.29
CA SER A 352 -46.45 -53.57 6.05
C SER A 352 -47.88 -53.20 5.67
N GLN A 353 -48.10 -52.08 4.97
CA GLN A 353 -49.39 -51.70 4.38
C GLN A 353 -49.45 -51.94 2.86
N SER A 354 -48.32 -51.99 2.14
CA SER A 354 -48.25 -52.29 0.70
C SER A 354 -47.98 -53.76 0.38
N SER A 355 -47.87 -54.64 1.40
CA SER A 355 -47.80 -56.10 1.23
C SER A 355 -49.15 -56.78 0.94
N LEU A 356 -50.17 -55.99 0.59
CA LEU A 356 -51.35 -56.44 -0.16
C LEU A 356 -51.08 -56.30 -1.68
N PRO A 357 -51.01 -57.41 -2.44
CA PRO A 357 -50.56 -57.36 -3.84
C PRO A 357 -51.61 -56.71 -4.75
N SER A 358 -51.32 -55.49 -5.21
CA SER A 358 -52.08 -54.83 -6.28
C SER A 358 -51.45 -55.12 -7.65
N GLU A 359 -51.58 -56.36 -8.13
CA GLU A 359 -51.50 -56.62 -9.57
C GLU A 359 -52.73 -56.00 -10.24
N LEU A 360 -52.53 -54.94 -11.03
CA LEU A 360 -53.51 -54.49 -12.02
C LEU A 360 -52.85 -53.63 -13.10
N ASN A 361 -52.25 -54.31 -14.08
CA ASN A 361 -52.12 -53.76 -15.42
C ASN A 361 -52.66 -54.78 -16.41
N SER A 362 -53.68 -54.37 -17.17
CA SER A 362 -54.27 -55.18 -18.24
C SER A 362 -53.21 -55.48 -19.29
N PHE A 363 -53.03 -56.76 -19.66
CA PHE A 363 -53.40 -57.27 -20.99
C PHE A 363 -53.13 -58.78 -21.13
N ASP A 364 -54.20 -59.52 -21.44
CA ASP A 364 -54.25 -60.64 -22.40
C ASP A 364 -53.23 -61.79 -22.29
N VAL A 365 -53.53 -62.78 -21.43
CA VAL A 365 -53.18 -64.20 -21.66
C VAL A 365 -54.32 -65.12 -21.18
N ASP A 366 -55.32 -65.36 -22.02
CA ASP A 366 -56.17 -66.56 -21.88
C ASP A 366 -55.40 -67.80 -22.38
N HIS A 367 -55.37 -68.87 -21.57
CA HIS A 367 -55.63 -70.25 -22.05
C HIS A 367 -55.43 -71.37 -21.00
N SER A 368 -54.45 -71.23 -20.10
CA SER A 368 -53.75 -72.42 -19.54
C SER A 368 -54.30 -73.05 -18.24
N ARG A 369 -55.52 -72.71 -17.78
CA ARG A 369 -56.14 -73.34 -16.59
C ARG A 369 -57.52 -73.98 -16.80
N ARG A 370 -57.88 -74.34 -18.03
CA ARG A 370 -58.91 -75.37 -18.25
C ARG A 370 -58.36 -76.78 -17.97
N ARG A 371 -58.71 -77.36 -16.80
CA ARG A 371 -59.23 -78.74 -16.62
C ARG A 371 -59.32 -79.12 -15.14
N LYS A 372 -60.48 -79.67 -14.73
CA LYS A 372 -60.89 -80.02 -13.35
C LYS A 372 -61.07 -78.78 -12.45
N SER A 373 -62.28 -78.39 -12.04
CA SER A 373 -63.60 -79.01 -12.30
C SER A 373 -64.74 -77.99 -12.23
N ASN A 374 -65.19 -77.49 -13.39
CA ASN A 374 -66.44 -76.72 -13.47
C ASN A 374 -67.65 -77.66 -13.40
N ILE A 375 -68.08 -77.97 -12.18
CA ILE A 375 -69.51 -78.09 -11.89
C ILE A 375 -69.84 -76.89 -11.02
N THR A 376 -70.09 -75.76 -11.67
CA THR A 376 -70.59 -74.54 -11.03
C THR A 376 -72.06 -74.76 -10.67
N TYR A 377 -72.30 -75.47 -9.57
CA TYR A 377 -73.55 -75.35 -8.86
C TYR A 377 -73.63 -73.90 -8.36
N ASP A 378 -74.46 -73.08 -9.02
CA ASP A 378 -74.84 -71.76 -8.54
C ASP A 378 -75.42 -71.91 -7.12
N ILE A 379 -75.15 -70.95 -6.24
CA ILE A 379 -75.75 -70.91 -4.90
C ILE A 379 -77.28 -70.92 -5.01
N SER A 380 -77.87 -70.30 -6.04
CA SER A 380 -79.31 -70.44 -6.32
C SER A 380 -79.70 -71.89 -6.57
N VAL A 381 -78.98 -72.62 -7.42
CA VAL A 381 -79.27 -74.03 -7.74
C VAL A 381 -79.05 -74.95 -6.53
N ILE A 382 -78.05 -74.67 -5.69
CA ILE A 382 -77.87 -75.39 -4.41
C ILE A 382 -79.04 -75.11 -3.47
N VAL A 383 -79.46 -73.86 -3.33
CA VAL A 383 -80.60 -73.46 -2.49
C VAL A 383 -81.90 -74.05 -3.00
N ASP A 384 -82.15 -74.02 -4.31
CA ASP A 384 -83.33 -74.62 -4.94
C ASP A 384 -83.36 -76.14 -4.72
N GLU A 385 -82.24 -76.85 -4.91
CA GLU A 385 -82.18 -78.29 -4.67
C GLU A 385 -82.26 -78.64 -3.16
N ILE A 386 -81.71 -77.82 -2.26
CA ILE A 386 -81.93 -77.94 -0.81
C ILE A 386 -83.41 -77.72 -0.46
N ILE A 387 -84.10 -76.76 -1.10
CA ILE A 387 -85.54 -76.54 -0.94
C ILE A 387 -86.34 -77.73 -1.49
N ASN A 388 -85.89 -78.32 -2.59
CA ASN A 388 -86.50 -79.50 -3.21
C ASN A 388 -86.37 -80.74 -2.30
N LEU A 389 -85.15 -81.02 -1.83
CA LEU A 389 -84.85 -82.05 -0.84
C LEU A 389 -85.61 -81.82 0.48
N LYS A 390 -85.72 -80.57 0.95
CA LYS A 390 -86.51 -80.21 2.14
C LYS A 390 -88.01 -80.49 1.96
N LYS A 391 -88.57 -80.19 0.79
CA LYS A 391 -89.97 -80.55 0.45
C LYS A 391 -90.14 -82.07 0.42
N LEU A 392 -89.21 -82.80 -0.19
CA LEU A 392 -89.24 -84.27 -0.28
C LEU A 392 -89.14 -84.94 1.11
N LEU A 393 -88.22 -84.44 1.95
CA LEU A 393 -88.02 -84.91 3.33
C LEU A 393 -89.26 -84.64 4.21
N LEU A 394 -89.89 -83.46 4.07
CA LEU A 394 -91.15 -83.15 4.75
C LEU A 394 -92.30 -84.05 4.28
N ALA A 395 -92.40 -84.32 2.97
CA ALA A 395 -93.42 -85.20 2.40
C ALA A 395 -93.28 -86.64 2.94
N GLU A 396 -92.09 -87.22 2.92
CA GLU A 396 -91.90 -88.60 3.38
C GLU A 396 -91.94 -88.73 4.91
N ASN A 397 -91.53 -87.71 5.66
CA ASN A 397 -91.77 -87.63 7.11
C ASN A 397 -93.27 -87.58 7.47
N SER A 398 -94.12 -87.06 6.59
CA SER A 398 -95.59 -87.11 6.76
C SER A 398 -96.21 -88.47 6.42
N ARG A 399 -95.47 -89.33 5.70
CA ARG A 399 -95.84 -90.72 5.37
C ARG A 399 -95.18 -91.75 6.30
N SER A 400 -94.23 -91.32 7.15
CA SER A 400 -93.65 -92.11 8.23
C SER A 400 -94.71 -92.49 9.26
N THR A 401 -94.65 -93.71 9.78
CA THR A 401 -95.44 -94.14 10.95
C THR A 401 -94.98 -93.51 12.27
N ASN A 402 -93.89 -92.73 12.25
CA ASN A 402 -93.39 -91.96 13.39
C ASN A 402 -92.73 -90.66 12.88
N PRO A 403 -93.43 -89.51 12.88
CA PRO A 403 -92.93 -88.25 12.31
C PRO A 403 -91.98 -87.52 13.27
N VAL A 404 -90.88 -86.98 12.74
CA VAL A 404 -89.87 -86.21 13.50
C VAL A 404 -90.04 -84.71 13.26
N ASP A 405 -89.79 -83.88 14.27
CA ASP A 405 -89.74 -82.41 14.15
C ASP A 405 -88.46 -81.95 13.44
N ILE A 406 -88.57 -81.81 12.12
CA ILE A 406 -87.50 -81.35 11.23
C ILE A 406 -87.15 -79.86 11.42
N SER A 407 -88.02 -79.07 12.06
CA SER A 407 -87.92 -77.61 12.11
C SER A 407 -86.59 -77.13 12.70
N LYS A 408 -86.12 -77.83 13.73
CA LYS A 408 -84.90 -77.51 14.50
C LYS A 408 -83.59 -77.73 13.74
N LEU A 409 -83.61 -78.49 12.63
CA LEU A 409 -82.41 -78.71 11.80
C LEU A 409 -82.11 -77.54 10.85
N PHE A 410 -83.06 -76.64 10.61
CA PHE A 410 -82.91 -75.52 9.66
C PHE A 410 -82.74 -74.16 10.35
N THR A 411 -82.94 -74.06 11.66
CA THR A 411 -82.72 -72.83 12.43
C THR A 411 -81.26 -72.70 12.89
N VAL A 412 -80.37 -72.36 11.96
CA VAL A 412 -79.03 -71.84 12.29
C VAL A 412 -79.13 -70.31 12.33
N SER A 413 -79.52 -69.76 13.48
CA SER A 413 -79.42 -68.32 13.75
C SER A 413 -77.97 -67.98 14.09
N ALA A 414 -77.14 -67.82 13.06
CA ALA A 414 -75.82 -67.24 13.21
C ALA A 414 -75.98 -65.71 13.33
N ASP A 415 -75.68 -65.15 14.51
CA ASP A 415 -75.73 -63.70 14.75
C ASP A 415 -74.57 -63.00 14.03
N HIS A 416 -74.77 -62.72 12.75
CA HIS A 416 -73.78 -62.09 11.87
C HIS A 416 -73.50 -60.61 12.19
N THR A 417 -74.10 -60.03 13.24
CA THR A 417 -73.88 -58.65 13.69
C THR A 417 -72.40 -58.40 14.01
N GLN A 418 -71.77 -59.27 14.81
CA GLN A 418 -70.36 -59.15 15.17
C GLN A 418 -69.45 -59.17 13.92
N CYS A 419 -69.73 -60.07 12.98
CA CYS A 419 -68.99 -60.14 11.72
C CYS A 419 -69.18 -58.89 10.85
N HIS A 420 -70.38 -58.29 10.85
CA HIS A 420 -70.64 -57.01 10.17
C HIS A 420 -69.93 -55.82 10.83
N GLU A 421 -69.87 -55.78 12.16
CA GLU A 421 -69.17 -54.77 12.96
C GLU A 421 -67.65 -54.88 12.79
N GLU A 422 -67.11 -56.11 12.78
CA GLU A 422 -65.70 -56.39 12.45
C GLU A 422 -65.35 -55.94 11.03
N LEU A 423 -66.19 -56.25 10.03
CA LEU A 423 -65.97 -55.84 8.64
C LEU A 423 -66.01 -54.31 8.49
N ALA A 424 -66.98 -53.64 9.13
CA ALA A 424 -67.05 -52.18 9.16
C ALA A 424 -65.83 -51.55 9.86
N SER A 425 -65.34 -52.16 10.94
CA SER A 425 -64.13 -51.74 11.66
C SER A 425 -62.87 -51.90 10.79
N LEU A 426 -62.70 -53.05 10.12
CA LEU A 426 -61.60 -53.28 9.18
C LEU A 426 -61.67 -52.30 8.00
N GLN A 427 -62.86 -51.98 7.50
CA GLN A 427 -63.03 -51.07 6.37
C GLN A 427 -62.71 -49.62 6.76
N HIS A 428 -63.10 -49.16 7.95
CA HIS A 428 -62.66 -47.87 8.48
C HIS A 428 -61.14 -47.83 8.74
N GLN A 429 -60.54 -48.93 9.20
CA GLN A 429 -59.08 -49.02 9.36
C GLN A 429 -58.37 -48.96 7.99
N TYR A 430 -58.88 -49.67 6.98
CA TYR A 430 -58.36 -49.62 5.61
C TYR A 430 -58.44 -48.22 5.01
N ASP A 431 -59.57 -47.52 5.15
CA ASP A 431 -59.72 -46.15 4.63
C ASP A 431 -58.83 -45.14 5.40
N SER A 432 -58.56 -45.35 6.70
CA SER A 432 -57.57 -44.58 7.46
C SER A 432 -56.15 -44.82 6.93
N CYS A 433 -55.73 -46.09 6.79
CA CYS A 433 -54.43 -46.46 6.21
C CYS A 433 -54.23 -45.85 4.82
N LYS A 434 -55.28 -45.87 3.99
CA LYS A 434 -55.28 -45.30 2.64
C LYS A 434 -55.15 -43.78 2.63
N ALA A 435 -55.79 -43.08 3.57
CA ALA A 435 -55.63 -41.64 3.75
C ALA A 435 -54.22 -41.27 4.25
N GLU A 436 -53.67 -42.05 5.20
CA GLU A 436 -52.31 -41.89 5.70
C GLU A 436 -51.28 -42.13 4.60
N LEU A 437 -51.42 -43.19 3.80
CA LEU A 437 -50.56 -43.50 2.65
C LEU A 437 -50.54 -42.36 1.63
N ALA A 438 -51.72 -41.80 1.29
CA ALA A 438 -51.82 -40.65 0.40
C ALA A 438 -51.11 -39.41 0.96
N GLN A 439 -51.26 -39.13 2.27
CA GLN A 439 -50.57 -38.03 2.94
C GLN A 439 -49.04 -38.24 2.96
N GLN A 440 -48.55 -39.47 3.15
CA GLN A 440 -47.12 -39.77 3.07
C GLN A 440 -46.58 -39.65 1.63
N GLN A 441 -47.37 -40.00 0.61
CA GLN A 441 -47.01 -39.76 -0.79
C GLN A 441 -46.91 -38.26 -1.12
N GLU A 442 -47.82 -37.42 -0.61
CA GLU A 442 -47.76 -35.96 -0.78
C GLU A 442 -46.53 -35.35 -0.06
N ARG A 443 -46.20 -35.83 1.14
CA ARG A 443 -44.95 -35.47 1.84
C ARG A 443 -43.71 -35.89 1.06
N LEU A 444 -43.68 -37.10 0.50
CA LEU A 444 -42.59 -37.56 -0.36
C LEU A 444 -42.48 -36.75 -1.65
N HIS A 445 -43.59 -36.32 -2.23
CA HIS A 445 -43.59 -35.46 -3.42
C HIS A 445 -43.03 -34.06 -3.11
N SER A 446 -43.51 -33.42 -2.05
CA SER A 446 -43.02 -32.10 -1.60
C SER A 446 -41.55 -32.13 -1.12
N GLN A 447 -41.09 -33.22 -0.50
CA GLN A 447 -39.67 -33.43 -0.22
C GLN A 447 -38.84 -33.60 -1.51
N LYS A 448 -39.33 -34.35 -2.51
CA LYS A 448 -38.66 -34.50 -3.82
C LYS A 448 -38.56 -33.16 -4.58
N THR A 449 -39.61 -32.34 -4.58
CA THR A 449 -39.52 -31.00 -5.19
C THR A 449 -38.57 -30.10 -4.41
N HIS A 450 -38.57 -30.13 -3.08
CA HIS A 450 -37.60 -29.38 -2.27
C HIS A 450 -36.15 -29.78 -2.58
N ILE A 451 -35.84 -31.08 -2.60
CA ILE A 451 -34.51 -31.61 -2.98
C ILE A 451 -34.13 -31.14 -4.39
N SER A 452 -35.05 -31.17 -5.35
CA SER A 452 -34.80 -30.66 -6.71
C SER A 452 -34.48 -29.16 -6.72
N THR A 453 -35.21 -28.34 -5.97
CA THR A 453 -34.89 -26.89 -5.87
C THR A 453 -33.56 -26.61 -5.16
N LEU A 454 -33.15 -27.44 -4.19
CA LEU A 454 -31.84 -27.35 -3.55
C LEU A 454 -30.72 -27.76 -4.52
N GLN A 455 -30.91 -28.83 -5.29
CA GLN A 455 -29.97 -29.25 -6.34
C GLN A 455 -29.78 -28.15 -7.40
N GLU A 456 -30.85 -27.48 -7.84
CA GLU A 456 -30.73 -26.39 -8.80
C GLU A 456 -30.04 -25.15 -8.20
N LYS A 457 -30.34 -24.81 -6.94
CA LYS A 457 -29.60 -23.76 -6.19
C LYS A 457 -28.12 -24.07 -6.08
N VAL A 458 -27.72 -25.33 -5.81
CA VAL A 458 -26.31 -25.74 -5.78
C VAL A 458 -25.66 -25.58 -7.15
N LYS A 459 -26.33 -25.96 -8.25
CA LYS A 459 -25.80 -25.72 -9.61
C LYS A 459 -25.60 -24.23 -9.91
N VAL A 460 -26.51 -23.36 -9.46
CA VAL A 460 -26.37 -21.90 -9.64
C VAL A 460 -25.24 -21.35 -8.77
N LEU A 461 -25.15 -21.74 -7.50
CA LEU A 461 -24.06 -21.32 -6.62
C LEU A 461 -22.69 -21.75 -7.15
N ASN A 462 -22.56 -22.97 -7.67
CA ASN A 462 -21.32 -23.44 -8.27
C ASN A 462 -20.94 -22.58 -9.49
N ARG A 463 -21.87 -22.30 -10.42
CA ARG A 463 -21.59 -21.41 -11.57
C ARG A 463 -21.16 -20.00 -11.12
N ASN A 464 -21.81 -19.45 -10.09
CA ASN A 464 -21.44 -18.15 -9.56
C ASN A 464 -20.03 -18.16 -8.92
N ILE A 465 -19.59 -19.30 -8.36
CA ILE A 465 -18.23 -19.49 -7.86
C ILE A 465 -17.25 -19.60 -9.04
N ASP A 466 -17.55 -20.42 -10.06
CA ASP A 466 -16.74 -20.57 -11.28
C ASP A 466 -16.52 -19.19 -11.96
N GLU A 467 -17.58 -18.38 -12.08
CA GLU A 467 -17.52 -17.02 -12.63
C GLU A 467 -16.67 -16.08 -11.76
N GLN A 468 -16.79 -16.14 -10.43
CA GLN A 468 -15.97 -15.34 -9.51
C GLN A 468 -14.49 -15.75 -9.51
N GLU A 469 -14.18 -17.05 -9.61
CA GLU A 469 -12.79 -17.52 -9.77
C GLU A 469 -12.17 -17.01 -11.08
N ILE A 470 -12.95 -17.03 -12.18
CA ILE A 470 -12.52 -16.47 -13.48
C ILE A 470 -12.24 -14.97 -13.36
N ASP A 471 -13.12 -14.19 -12.70
CA ASP A 471 -12.92 -12.74 -12.56
C ASP A 471 -11.78 -12.36 -11.62
N LEU A 472 -11.60 -13.09 -10.51
CA LEU A 472 -10.43 -12.93 -9.62
C LEU A 472 -9.13 -13.27 -10.35
N LYS A 473 -9.12 -14.32 -11.17
CA LYS A 473 -7.98 -14.69 -12.03
C LYS A 473 -7.69 -13.61 -13.08
N ASN A 474 -8.72 -13.09 -13.74
CA ASN A 474 -8.61 -11.97 -14.68
C ASN A 474 -8.05 -10.71 -14.00
N GLN A 475 -8.43 -10.43 -12.75
CA GLN A 475 -7.91 -9.31 -11.96
C GLN A 475 -6.44 -9.53 -11.57
N ALA A 476 -6.07 -10.75 -11.15
CA ALA A 476 -4.69 -11.12 -10.85
C ALA A 476 -3.79 -11.02 -12.09
N GLU A 477 -4.24 -11.43 -13.27
CA GLU A 477 -3.50 -11.28 -14.53
C GLU A 477 -3.33 -9.81 -14.94
N LYS A 478 -4.37 -8.97 -14.79
CA LYS A 478 -4.28 -7.50 -14.99
C LYS A 478 -3.24 -6.88 -14.06
N MET A 479 -3.27 -7.20 -12.77
CA MET A 479 -2.27 -6.71 -11.80
C MET A 479 -0.85 -7.19 -12.13
N ARG A 480 -0.70 -8.48 -12.48
CA ARG A 480 0.59 -9.07 -12.89
C ARG A 480 1.16 -8.42 -14.14
N ASN A 481 0.32 -8.03 -15.09
CA ASN A 481 0.74 -7.32 -16.30
C ASN A 481 1.11 -5.85 -16.00
N GLY A 482 0.34 -5.14 -15.17
CA GLY A 482 0.73 -3.82 -14.66
C GLY A 482 2.10 -3.81 -13.97
N ILE A 483 2.40 -4.83 -13.15
CA ILE A 483 3.72 -5.00 -12.52
C ILE A 483 4.84 -5.23 -13.56
N LYS A 484 4.58 -6.00 -14.64
CA LYS A 484 5.55 -6.14 -15.75
C LYS A 484 5.79 -4.83 -16.47
N GLU A 485 4.74 -4.06 -16.76
CA GLU A 485 4.82 -2.77 -17.43
C GLU A 485 5.59 -1.75 -16.60
N GLU A 486 5.31 -1.63 -15.30
CA GLU A 486 6.09 -0.77 -14.40
C GLU A 486 7.55 -1.21 -14.34
N ARG A 487 7.84 -2.51 -14.15
CA ARG A 487 9.22 -3.02 -14.19
C ARG A 487 9.93 -2.69 -15.52
N ALA A 488 9.22 -2.71 -16.64
CA ALA A 488 9.77 -2.30 -17.94
C ALA A 488 10.01 -0.78 -18.03
N LYS A 489 9.08 0.07 -17.56
CA LYS A 489 9.24 1.53 -17.50
C LYS A 489 10.44 1.92 -16.64
N TRP A 490 10.59 1.32 -15.46
CA TRP A 490 11.72 1.59 -14.56
C TRP A 490 13.05 1.07 -15.11
N LYS A 491 13.07 -0.10 -15.78
CA LYS A 491 14.26 -0.59 -16.49
C LYS A 491 14.68 0.36 -17.63
N ASN A 492 13.72 0.86 -18.41
CA ASN A 492 13.99 1.82 -19.48
C ASN A 492 14.53 3.13 -18.89
N LYS A 493 13.88 3.69 -17.86
CA LYS A 493 14.31 4.92 -17.18
C LYS A 493 15.70 4.79 -16.55
N LEU A 494 16.05 3.62 -16.02
CA LEU A 494 17.42 3.33 -15.56
C LEU A 494 18.41 3.36 -16.74
N SER A 495 18.12 2.66 -17.84
CA SER A 495 18.99 2.67 -19.03
C SER A 495 19.12 4.05 -19.69
N GLU A 496 18.10 4.90 -19.61
CA GLU A 496 18.19 6.31 -20.03
C GLU A 496 19.19 7.10 -19.17
N LEU A 497 19.17 6.91 -17.84
CA LEU A 497 20.09 7.59 -16.91
C LEU A 497 21.52 7.04 -17.00
N GLU A 498 21.68 5.73 -17.22
CA GLU A 498 22.98 5.11 -17.51
C GLU A 498 23.57 5.64 -18.83
N ASN A 499 22.76 5.80 -19.87
CA ASN A 499 23.20 6.42 -21.12
C ASN A 499 23.50 7.91 -20.96
N GLU A 500 22.66 8.67 -20.23
CA GLU A 500 22.88 10.11 -19.98
C GLU A 500 24.17 10.37 -19.17
N THR A 501 24.46 9.55 -18.16
CA THR A 501 25.71 9.63 -17.39
C THR A 501 26.91 9.20 -18.23
N ARG A 502 26.79 8.14 -19.04
CA ARG A 502 27.83 7.71 -19.99
C ARG A 502 28.16 8.80 -21.03
N CYS A 503 27.17 9.49 -21.58
CA CYS A 503 27.39 10.62 -22.49
C CYS A 503 28.14 11.77 -21.79
N LYS A 504 27.76 12.12 -20.56
CA LYS A 504 28.46 13.16 -19.77
C LYS A 504 29.92 12.81 -19.49
N VAL A 505 30.23 11.53 -19.24
CA VAL A 505 31.63 11.07 -19.09
C VAL A 505 32.40 11.28 -20.39
N VAL A 506 31.86 10.85 -21.54
CA VAL A 506 32.53 11.03 -22.85
C VAL A 506 32.71 12.51 -23.20
N ASP A 507 31.75 13.38 -22.89
CA ASP A 507 31.87 14.83 -23.08
C ASP A 507 32.97 15.45 -22.21
N LEU A 508 33.14 14.98 -20.97
CA LEU A 508 34.21 15.42 -20.06
C LEU A 508 35.58 14.89 -20.49
N GLU A 509 35.68 13.62 -20.91
CA GLU A 509 36.89 13.02 -21.48
C GLU A 509 37.34 13.79 -22.74
N GLN A 510 36.40 14.16 -23.62
CA GLN A 510 36.71 14.94 -24.81
C GLN A 510 37.15 16.38 -24.47
N GLN A 511 36.58 17.00 -23.43
CA GLN A 511 37.04 18.30 -22.93
C GLN A 511 38.44 18.23 -22.34
N LEU A 512 38.73 17.21 -21.52
CA LEU A 512 40.07 16.93 -20.98
C LEU A 512 41.09 16.71 -22.10
N GLN A 513 40.74 15.93 -23.13
CA GLN A 513 41.64 15.68 -24.25
C GLN A 513 41.87 16.92 -25.12
N LYS A 514 40.85 17.77 -25.32
CA LYS A 514 41.01 19.10 -25.94
C LYS A 514 41.89 20.03 -25.11
N GLN A 515 41.81 19.99 -23.78
CA GLN A 515 42.70 20.75 -22.89
C GLN A 515 44.15 20.24 -22.98
N ARG A 516 44.36 18.91 -22.97
CA ARG A 516 45.68 18.29 -23.18
C ARG A 516 46.28 18.69 -24.53
N GLN A 517 45.50 18.65 -25.61
CA GLN A 517 45.95 19.07 -26.95
C GLN A 517 46.35 20.55 -26.99
N ARG A 518 45.55 21.46 -26.40
CA ARG A 518 45.91 22.88 -26.31
C ARG A 518 47.17 23.12 -25.46
N SER A 519 47.31 22.38 -24.36
CA SER A 519 48.50 22.47 -23.50
C SER A 519 49.77 21.96 -24.19
N LEU A 520 49.64 20.93 -25.03
CA LEU A 520 50.73 20.42 -25.87
C LEU A 520 51.09 21.43 -26.96
N GLN A 521 50.11 21.99 -27.67
CA GLN A 521 50.33 23.04 -28.67
C GLN A 521 51.01 24.28 -28.08
N LEU A 522 50.61 24.72 -26.88
CA LEU A 522 51.25 25.84 -26.20
C LEU A 522 52.68 25.51 -25.75
N LEU A 523 52.97 24.25 -25.38
CA LEU A 523 54.33 23.76 -25.16
C LEU A 523 55.16 23.75 -26.45
N ASP A 524 54.61 23.24 -27.57
CA ASP A 524 55.26 23.22 -28.88
C ASP A 524 55.55 24.66 -29.37
N GLU A 525 54.63 25.60 -29.17
CA GLU A 525 54.81 27.03 -29.46
C GLU A 525 55.91 27.65 -28.59
N LYS A 526 55.96 27.32 -27.29
CA LYS A 526 57.01 27.82 -26.39
C LYS A 526 58.37 27.19 -26.65
N GLU A 527 58.43 25.92 -27.06
CA GLU A 527 59.67 25.27 -27.48
C GLU A 527 60.16 25.84 -28.81
N GLN A 528 59.26 26.18 -29.74
CA GLN A 528 59.59 26.95 -30.95
C GLN A 528 60.10 28.36 -30.62
N GLU A 529 59.44 29.09 -29.71
CA GLU A 529 59.91 30.40 -29.25
C GLU A 529 61.31 30.30 -28.64
N ILE A 530 61.54 29.35 -27.72
CA ILE A 530 62.85 29.06 -27.13
C ILE A 530 63.90 28.74 -28.22
N LYS A 531 63.57 27.90 -29.20
CA LYS A 531 64.48 27.60 -30.33
C LYS A 531 64.78 28.83 -31.17
N THR A 532 63.79 29.67 -31.49
CA THR A 532 64.04 30.93 -32.23
C THR A 532 64.86 31.92 -31.42
N LEU A 533 64.68 31.97 -30.09
CA LEU A 533 65.51 32.78 -29.20
C LEU A 533 66.95 32.24 -29.15
N GLN A 534 67.13 30.92 -28.99
CA GLN A 534 68.44 30.25 -29.05
C GLN A 534 69.15 30.52 -30.37
N THR A 535 68.52 30.26 -31.51
CA THR A 535 69.10 30.54 -32.83
C THR A 535 69.36 32.05 -33.04
N SER A 536 68.51 32.95 -32.53
CA SER A 536 68.78 34.39 -32.58
C SER A 536 69.99 34.79 -31.72
N PHE A 537 70.17 34.14 -30.57
CA PHE A 537 71.29 34.34 -29.67
C PHE A 537 72.60 33.78 -30.27
N GLU A 538 72.56 32.57 -30.85
CA GLU A 538 73.65 32.00 -31.64
C GLU A 538 74.05 32.90 -32.81
N ILE A 539 73.08 33.43 -33.57
CA ILE A 539 73.35 34.40 -34.65
C ILE A 539 74.01 35.66 -34.10
N PHE A 540 73.51 36.24 -33.00
CA PHE A 540 74.15 37.40 -32.36
C PHE A 540 75.57 37.08 -31.87
N HIS A 541 75.79 35.91 -31.28
CA HIS A 541 77.09 35.52 -30.72
C HIS A 541 78.12 35.23 -31.81
N ASN A 542 77.71 34.55 -32.89
CA ASN A 542 78.52 34.27 -34.08
C ASN A 542 78.84 35.53 -34.91
N VAL A 543 78.02 36.58 -34.81
CA VAL A 543 78.33 37.91 -35.39
C VAL A 543 79.31 38.70 -34.53
N THR A 544 79.47 38.38 -33.24
CA THR A 544 80.19 39.23 -32.28
C THR A 544 81.64 38.79 -32.01
N LEU A 545 82.03 37.52 -32.26
CA LEU A 545 83.44 37.07 -32.12
C LEU A 545 83.83 35.92 -33.06
N PRO A 546 84.95 36.02 -33.78
CA PRO A 546 85.62 34.87 -34.37
C PRO A 546 86.65 34.24 -33.40
N SER A 547 86.44 32.96 -33.08
CA SER A 547 87.46 31.95 -32.72
C SER A 547 88.61 32.30 -31.75
N THR A 548 88.52 31.82 -30.51
CA THR A 548 89.68 31.22 -29.80
C THR A 548 89.29 29.95 -29.03
N VAL A 549 90.24 29.01 -28.98
CA VAL A 549 90.14 27.59 -28.63
C VAL A 549 90.00 27.26 -27.13
N ASP A 550 89.50 26.04 -26.89
CA ASP A 550 89.91 25.05 -25.88
C ASP A 550 89.47 25.06 -24.38
N VAL A 551 88.62 24.07 -24.07
CA VAL A 551 88.88 22.90 -23.16
C VAL A 551 88.48 22.94 -21.66
N HIS A 552 87.97 21.77 -21.21
CA HIS A 552 87.60 21.30 -19.85
C HIS A 552 86.30 21.87 -19.21
N SER A 553 85.57 21.14 -18.36
CA SER A 553 85.34 19.68 -18.18
C SER A 553 84.19 19.45 -17.15
N GLU A 554 83.86 18.19 -16.84
CA GLU A 554 83.15 17.70 -15.62
C GLU A 554 81.62 17.93 -15.44
N ASN A 555 80.86 16.87 -15.76
CA ASN A 555 80.04 16.07 -14.81
C ASN A 555 78.79 16.61 -14.03
N LEU A 556 77.62 16.06 -14.43
CA LEU A 556 76.62 15.32 -13.59
C LEU A 556 75.83 16.06 -12.45
N PRO A 557 74.68 15.54 -11.97
CA PRO A 557 73.50 15.12 -12.73
C PRO A 557 72.12 15.46 -12.06
N THR A 558 71.06 14.92 -12.67
CA THR A 558 69.71 14.66 -12.15
C THR A 558 69.50 14.55 -10.62
N SER A 559 68.34 15.03 -10.16
CA SER A 559 67.55 14.34 -9.11
C SER A 559 66.06 14.42 -9.43
N ALA A 560 65.30 13.39 -9.03
CA ALA A 560 63.84 13.30 -9.11
C ALA A 560 63.24 13.18 -7.68
N SER A 561 62.07 12.53 -7.53
CA SER A 561 61.15 12.55 -6.36
C SER A 561 60.31 13.84 -6.33
N ASP A 562 58.98 13.83 -6.49
CA ASP A 562 57.88 13.02 -5.90
C ASP A 562 57.47 13.43 -4.49
N ALA A 563 56.14 13.53 -4.31
CA ALA A 563 55.37 13.47 -3.06
C ALA A 563 55.59 14.62 -2.02
N GLU A 564 54.62 15.02 -1.19
CA GLU A 564 53.16 14.77 -1.23
C GLU A 564 52.38 15.90 -0.50
N SER A 565 51.06 15.75 -0.50
CA SER A 565 50.06 16.42 0.35
C SER A 565 50.50 16.81 1.77
N ASN A 566 50.11 18.01 2.23
CA ASN A 566 49.09 18.09 3.30
C ASN A 566 48.32 19.45 3.34
N ASP A 567 47.17 19.43 4.01
CA ASP A 567 46.22 20.54 4.23
C ASP A 567 46.72 21.57 5.28
N GLY A 568 46.17 22.79 5.26
CA GLY A 568 46.70 23.96 5.98
C GLY A 568 45.73 25.14 6.11
N VAL A 569 44.51 24.88 6.60
CA VAL A 569 43.42 25.85 6.87
C VAL A 569 43.90 27.21 7.42
N GLY A 570 43.50 28.32 6.76
CA GLY A 570 43.81 29.68 7.23
C GLY A 570 42.94 30.79 6.61
N ALA A 571 41.74 31.02 7.13
CA ALA A 571 40.91 32.17 6.74
C ALA A 571 41.18 33.37 7.68
N GLY A 572 41.66 34.50 7.14
CA GLY A 572 41.99 35.68 7.94
C GLY A 572 42.20 36.96 7.14
N THR A 573 41.21 37.85 7.20
CA THR A 573 41.21 39.21 6.63
C THR A 573 42.34 40.13 7.11
N GLY A 574 42.88 41.01 6.25
CA GLY A 574 43.52 42.25 6.74
C GLY A 574 44.44 43.05 5.80
N ASN A 575 44.13 44.34 5.62
CA ASN A 575 44.99 45.48 5.27
C ASN A 575 45.99 45.44 4.09
N THR A 576 45.63 46.18 3.03
CA THR A 576 46.19 47.52 2.74
C THR A 576 47.68 47.79 3.02
N GLN A 577 48.49 48.00 1.97
CA GLN A 577 49.30 49.23 1.85
C GLN A 577 49.95 49.46 0.47
N LEU A 578 50.27 50.75 0.23
CA LEU A 578 51.29 51.31 -0.68
C LEU A 578 51.20 50.99 -2.19
N GLY A 579 51.29 52.06 -3.00
CA GLY A 579 51.36 51.98 -4.46
C GLY A 579 52.59 52.71 -5.01
N SER A 580 52.91 52.45 -6.28
CA SER A 580 53.96 53.16 -7.03
C SER A 580 53.35 53.90 -8.20
N LYS A 581 53.71 55.18 -8.38
CA LYS A 581 53.31 55.99 -9.54
C LYS A 581 54.36 55.88 -10.64
N VAL A 582 54.03 55.22 -11.75
CA VAL A 582 54.86 55.19 -12.97
C VAL A 582 54.08 55.89 -14.09
N PRO A 583 54.68 56.84 -14.84
CA PRO A 583 53.95 57.69 -15.76
C PRO A 583 53.54 56.97 -17.05
N ILE A 584 52.28 57.16 -17.45
CA ILE A 584 51.74 56.67 -18.73
C ILE A 584 52.40 57.44 -19.88
N LYS A 585 53.26 56.77 -20.65
CA LYS A 585 53.65 57.21 -21.99
C LYS A 585 52.78 56.51 -23.02
N SER A 586 51.97 57.29 -23.73
CA SER A 586 51.02 56.80 -24.74
C SER A 586 51.74 56.08 -25.90
N LYS A 587 51.75 54.74 -25.87
CA LYS A 587 52.14 53.89 -27.00
C LYS A 587 50.87 53.29 -27.63
N LYS A 588 50.89 53.08 -28.95
CA LYS A 588 49.69 52.67 -29.72
C LYS A 588 49.11 51.35 -29.20
N LEU A 589 47.78 51.26 -29.15
CA LEU A 589 47.04 50.08 -28.71
C LEU A 589 47.38 48.85 -29.57
N SER A 590 48.09 47.88 -28.97
CA SER A 590 48.14 46.51 -29.50
C SER A 590 46.82 45.82 -29.15
N VAL A 591 46.07 45.40 -30.16
CA VAL A 591 44.73 44.79 -29.97
C VAL A 591 44.84 43.39 -29.33
N GLY A 592 45.99 42.72 -29.42
CA GLY A 592 46.21 41.37 -28.87
C GLY A 592 46.31 41.31 -27.34
N GLU A 593 47.01 42.26 -26.72
CA GLU A 593 47.32 42.22 -25.28
C GLU A 593 46.08 42.53 -24.43
N ASN A 594 45.34 43.58 -24.80
CA ASN A 594 44.08 43.93 -24.14
C ASN A 594 43.01 42.84 -24.27
N CYS A 595 43.04 42.03 -25.34
CA CYS A 595 42.13 40.90 -25.51
C CYS A 595 42.35 39.82 -24.44
N HIS A 596 43.60 39.52 -24.10
CA HIS A 596 43.93 38.54 -23.04
C HIS A 596 43.54 39.03 -21.65
N MET A 597 43.78 40.31 -21.35
CA MET A 597 43.35 40.92 -20.07
C MET A 597 41.81 40.92 -19.93
N LEU A 598 41.09 41.23 -21.01
CA LEU A 598 39.63 41.18 -21.05
C LEU A 598 39.09 39.74 -20.94
N HIS A 599 39.75 38.77 -21.57
CA HIS A 599 39.41 37.35 -21.46
C HIS A 599 39.59 36.84 -20.03
N TYR A 600 40.70 37.16 -19.39
CA TYR A 600 40.98 36.81 -17.99
C TYR A 600 39.98 37.45 -17.01
N ALA A 601 39.62 38.73 -17.21
CA ALA A 601 38.57 39.39 -16.43
C ALA A 601 37.19 38.74 -16.63
N ASN A 602 36.87 38.27 -17.84
CA ASN A 602 35.63 37.55 -18.15
C ASN A 602 35.62 36.14 -17.54
N GLU A 603 36.76 35.44 -17.54
CA GLU A 603 36.94 34.18 -16.80
C GLU A 603 36.73 34.35 -15.29
N ILE A 604 37.32 35.38 -14.69
CA ILE A 604 37.11 35.69 -13.26
C ILE A 604 35.63 35.98 -13.00
N ALA A 605 35.00 36.85 -13.78
CA ALA A 605 33.57 37.16 -13.63
C ALA A 605 32.68 35.90 -13.77
N ARG A 606 33.02 34.96 -14.66
CA ARG A 606 32.32 33.67 -14.78
C ARG A 606 32.53 32.81 -13.54
N LYS A 607 33.77 32.68 -13.05
CA LYS A 607 34.12 31.93 -11.83
C LYS A 607 33.44 32.53 -10.60
N ASP A 608 33.35 33.85 -10.48
CA ASP A 608 32.61 34.52 -9.40
C ASP A 608 31.10 34.29 -9.48
N ILE A 609 30.50 34.32 -10.68
CA ILE A 609 29.08 33.98 -10.90
C ILE A 609 28.82 32.50 -10.56
N GLU A 610 29.71 31.59 -10.95
CA GLU A 610 29.64 30.16 -10.63
C GLU A 610 29.79 29.92 -9.12
N ILE A 611 30.76 30.54 -8.46
CA ILE A 611 30.94 30.49 -7.00
C ILE A 611 29.72 31.06 -6.28
N ALA A 612 29.12 32.16 -6.78
CA ALA A 612 27.89 32.71 -6.22
C ALA A 612 26.69 31.76 -6.41
N ALA A 613 26.57 31.12 -7.58
CA ALA A 613 25.54 30.13 -7.87
C ALA A 613 25.69 28.87 -6.98
N LEU A 614 26.92 28.36 -6.83
CA LEU A 614 27.25 27.23 -5.95
C LEU A 614 27.00 27.56 -4.48
N ARG A 615 27.37 28.76 -4.01
CA ARG A 615 27.04 29.24 -2.64
C ARG A 615 25.53 29.32 -2.43
N LYS A 616 24.77 29.81 -3.42
CA LYS A 616 23.30 29.86 -3.36
C LYS A 616 22.69 28.45 -3.37
N ALA A 617 23.18 27.54 -4.20
CA ALA A 617 22.74 26.15 -4.25
C ALA A 617 23.03 25.42 -2.93
N LYS A 618 24.23 25.61 -2.36
CA LYS A 618 24.59 25.13 -1.01
C LYS A 618 23.62 25.65 0.05
N TYR A 619 23.36 26.96 0.09
CA TYR A 619 22.44 27.54 1.07
C TYR A 619 21.01 26.98 0.94
N VAL A 620 20.51 26.78 -0.29
CA VAL A 620 19.20 26.14 -0.53
C VAL A 620 19.20 24.68 -0.08
N ALA A 621 20.27 23.92 -0.32
CA ALA A 621 20.40 22.54 0.15
C ALA A 621 20.48 22.45 1.69
N GLU A 622 21.27 23.32 2.34
CA GLU A 622 21.36 23.41 3.80
C GLU A 622 20.03 23.85 4.44
N SER A 623 19.30 24.77 3.81
CA SER A 623 17.96 25.18 4.24
C SER A 623 16.94 24.05 4.10
N SER A 624 16.97 23.32 2.99
CA SER A 624 16.13 22.13 2.76
C SER A 624 16.45 21.02 3.77
N LEU A 625 17.73 20.79 4.08
CA LEU A 625 18.16 19.83 5.09
C LEU A 625 17.69 20.23 6.49
N ARG A 626 17.83 21.50 6.89
CA ARG A 626 17.30 22.01 8.17
C ARG A 626 15.78 21.82 8.27
N LYS A 627 15.04 22.09 7.19
CA LYS A 627 13.59 21.89 7.13
C LYS A 627 13.22 20.41 7.25
N ALA A 628 13.89 19.52 6.52
CA ALA A 628 13.66 18.08 6.60
C ALA A 628 14.02 17.50 7.99
N ILE A 629 15.05 18.03 8.65
CA ILE A 629 15.39 17.67 10.03
C ILE A 629 14.27 18.11 10.98
N GLN A 630 13.76 19.35 10.86
CA GLN A 630 12.64 19.81 11.69
C GLN A 630 11.37 18.97 11.46
N GLU A 631 11.02 18.70 10.20
CA GLU A 631 9.88 17.85 9.84
C GLU A 631 10.02 16.43 10.40
N LYS A 632 11.25 15.88 10.43
CA LYS A 632 11.54 14.59 11.06
C LYS A 632 11.50 14.62 12.59
N VAL A 633 11.87 15.73 13.23
CA VAL A 633 11.77 15.91 14.70
C VAL A 633 10.29 16.01 15.11
N ASN A 634 9.51 16.89 14.47
CA ASN A 634 8.07 17.01 14.73
C ASN A 634 7.35 15.66 14.53
N ALA A 635 7.61 14.95 13.43
CA ALA A 635 7.02 13.64 13.20
C ALA A 635 7.50 12.54 14.18
N GLN A 636 8.65 12.73 14.83
CA GLN A 636 9.12 11.86 15.91
C GLN A 636 8.44 12.21 17.25
N GLU A 637 8.17 13.48 17.52
CA GLU A 637 7.38 13.96 18.66
C GLU A 637 5.93 13.45 18.55
N ASP A 638 5.27 13.62 17.40
CA ASP A 638 3.93 13.07 17.09
C ASP A 638 3.84 11.55 17.33
N LEU A 639 4.93 10.81 17.04
CA LEU A 639 5.01 9.37 17.26
C LEU A 639 5.25 9.02 18.73
N CYS A 640 6.07 9.78 19.46
CA CYS A 640 6.27 9.60 20.90
C CYS A 640 4.96 9.84 21.68
N ASP A 641 4.23 10.92 21.38
CA ASP A 641 2.93 11.21 22.00
C ASP A 641 1.92 10.09 21.70
N LYS A 642 1.92 9.57 20.47
CA LYS A 642 1.06 8.44 20.09
C LYS A 642 1.46 7.13 20.78
N ILE A 643 2.74 6.89 21.00
CA ILE A 643 3.23 5.73 21.77
C ILE A 643 2.76 5.86 23.22
N ALA A 644 2.97 7.01 23.88
CA ALA A 644 2.52 7.23 25.26
C ALA A 644 0.99 7.07 25.43
N LEU A 645 0.20 7.54 24.46
CA LEU A 645 -1.27 7.34 24.44
C LEU A 645 -1.69 5.88 24.22
N LEU A 646 -0.88 5.07 23.54
CA LEU A 646 -1.11 3.64 23.36
C LEU A 646 -0.65 2.84 24.60
N GLU A 647 0.45 3.25 25.23
CA GLU A 647 0.94 2.70 26.50
C GLU A 647 -0.08 2.95 27.63
N GLU A 648 -0.65 4.16 27.76
CA GLU A 648 -1.72 4.41 28.74
C GLU A 648 -2.98 3.54 28.46
N GLN A 649 -3.29 3.29 27.19
CA GLN A 649 -4.39 2.41 26.81
C GLN A 649 -4.10 0.94 27.14
N VAL A 650 -2.87 0.47 26.95
CA VAL A 650 -2.43 -0.88 27.36
C VAL A 650 -2.49 -0.99 28.89
N ASP A 651 -1.85 -0.09 29.64
CA ASP A 651 -1.90 -0.06 31.10
C ASP A 651 -3.33 -0.06 31.64
N ARG A 652 -4.24 0.67 30.98
CA ARG A 652 -5.66 0.71 31.33
C ARG A 652 -6.36 -0.62 31.04
N LEU A 653 -6.06 -1.27 29.92
CA LEU A 653 -6.59 -2.60 29.59
C LEU A 653 -6.04 -3.69 30.52
N GLU A 654 -4.77 -3.59 30.93
CA GLU A 654 -4.19 -4.47 31.95
C GLU A 654 -4.82 -4.26 33.32
N ARG A 655 -5.06 -2.99 33.72
CA ARG A 655 -5.87 -2.67 34.91
C ARG A 655 -7.29 -3.25 34.82
N CYS A 656 -7.91 -3.26 33.64
CA CYS A 656 -9.22 -3.90 33.42
C CYS A 656 -9.19 -5.44 33.33
N LYS A 657 -8.03 -6.10 33.38
CA LYS A 657 -7.89 -7.56 33.21
C LYS A 657 -8.49 -8.37 34.36
N THR A 658 -8.58 -7.80 35.56
CA THR A 658 -9.29 -8.40 36.70
C THR A 658 -10.67 -7.78 36.86
N ARG A 659 -11.66 -8.55 37.34
CA ARG A 659 -13.03 -8.04 37.59
C ARG A 659 -13.03 -6.86 38.58
N GLU A 660 -12.12 -6.88 39.56
CA GLU A 660 -11.96 -5.82 40.56
C GLU A 660 -11.32 -4.56 39.96
N GLY A 661 -10.31 -4.71 39.10
CA GLY A 661 -9.70 -3.59 38.39
C GLY A 661 -10.63 -2.95 37.34
N ALA A 662 -11.44 -3.75 36.64
CA ALA A 662 -12.51 -3.26 35.77
C ALA A 662 -13.57 -2.48 36.56
N ASN A 663 -13.97 -2.98 37.73
CA ASN A 663 -14.87 -2.26 38.65
C ASN A 663 -14.25 -0.94 39.15
N LEU A 664 -12.94 -0.91 39.42
CA LEU A 664 -12.21 0.29 39.85
C LEU A 664 -12.08 1.35 38.74
N GLU A 665 -11.76 0.96 37.50
CA GLU A 665 -11.74 1.91 36.37
C GLU A 665 -13.17 2.39 36.02
N TYR A 666 -14.21 1.56 36.16
CA TYR A 666 -15.61 2.03 36.07
C TYR A 666 -15.93 3.04 37.19
N LEU A 667 -15.62 2.71 38.44
CA LEU A 667 -15.84 3.58 39.61
C LEU A 667 -15.13 4.93 39.47
N LYS A 668 -13.87 4.93 39.02
CA LYS A 668 -13.08 6.12 38.70
C LYS A 668 -13.79 7.01 37.66
N ASN A 669 -14.32 6.43 36.59
CA ASN A 669 -15.08 7.18 35.59
C ASN A 669 -16.39 7.76 36.17
N VAL A 670 -17.15 6.99 36.96
CA VAL A 670 -18.38 7.47 37.61
C VAL A 670 -18.09 8.59 38.64
N ILE A 671 -17.00 8.49 39.40
CA ILE A 671 -16.56 9.54 40.34
C ILE A 671 -16.16 10.82 39.60
N ILE A 672 -15.41 10.72 38.50
CA ILE A 672 -15.05 11.88 37.66
C ILE A 672 -16.32 12.53 37.09
N SER A 673 -17.25 11.74 36.54
CA SER A 673 -18.52 12.25 36.03
C SER A 673 -19.38 12.90 37.13
N TYR A 674 -19.38 12.34 38.35
CA TYR A 674 -20.09 12.90 39.52
C TYR A 674 -19.52 14.25 39.99
N ILE A 675 -18.20 14.44 39.88
CA ILE A 675 -17.52 15.71 40.17
C ILE A 675 -17.83 16.75 39.09
N VAL A 676 -17.74 16.38 37.81
CA VAL A 676 -17.90 17.29 36.66
C VAL A 676 -19.37 17.71 36.44
N THR A 677 -20.31 16.80 36.67
CA THR A 677 -21.74 17.06 36.52
C THR A 677 -22.22 18.14 37.49
N ARG A 678 -23.16 18.98 37.06
CA ARG A 678 -23.76 20.04 37.90
C ARG A 678 -25.21 19.76 38.30
N ASP A 679 -25.88 18.87 37.58
CA ASP A 679 -27.25 18.43 37.82
C ASP A 679 -27.38 17.53 39.08
N PRO A 680 -28.32 17.81 40.01
CA PRO A 680 -28.55 16.96 41.18
C PRO A 680 -29.04 15.55 40.84
N ASP A 681 -29.87 15.35 39.82
CA ASP A 681 -30.45 14.03 39.52
C ASP A 681 -29.42 13.10 38.88
N GLY A 682 -28.63 13.60 37.92
CA GLY A 682 -27.45 12.92 37.41
C GLY A 682 -26.44 12.57 38.51
N LYS A 683 -26.20 13.48 39.47
CA LYS A 683 -25.38 13.16 40.66
C LYS A 683 -25.96 12.04 41.49
N ARG A 684 -27.28 12.02 41.72
CA ARG A 684 -27.95 10.96 42.47
C ARG A 684 -27.90 9.62 41.74
N HIS A 685 -28.01 9.61 40.41
CA HIS A 685 -27.85 8.41 39.60
C HIS A 685 -26.42 7.84 39.69
N MET A 686 -25.40 8.69 39.56
CA MET A 686 -24.00 8.27 39.69
C MET A 686 -23.63 7.87 41.13
N LEU A 687 -24.24 8.49 42.14
CA LEU A 687 -24.10 8.07 43.53
C LEU A 687 -24.63 6.64 43.75
N ASN A 688 -25.78 6.30 43.15
CA ASN A 688 -26.32 4.94 43.21
C ASN A 688 -25.38 3.92 42.54
N ALA A 689 -24.75 4.29 41.42
CA ALA A 689 -23.74 3.45 40.76
C ALA A 689 -22.48 3.27 41.63
N ILE A 690 -21.96 4.34 42.25
CA ILE A 690 -20.88 4.27 43.24
C ILE A 690 -21.25 3.33 44.40
N SER A 691 -22.47 3.48 44.94
CA SER A 691 -22.99 2.67 46.04
C SER A 691 -23.09 1.18 45.69
N ALA A 692 -23.45 0.84 44.45
CA ALA A 692 -23.55 -0.54 43.96
C ALA A 692 -22.17 -1.18 43.78
N VAL A 693 -21.17 -0.43 43.30
CA VAL A 693 -19.80 -0.94 43.10
C VAL A 693 -19.05 -1.10 44.42
N LEU A 694 -19.23 -0.17 45.37
CA LEU A 694 -18.62 -0.21 46.69
C LEU A 694 -19.41 -1.05 47.72
N GLN A 695 -20.56 -1.61 47.35
CA GLN A 695 -21.41 -2.43 48.23
C GLN A 695 -21.79 -1.75 49.56
N LEU A 696 -22.05 -0.43 49.52
CA LEU A 696 -22.38 0.35 50.73
C LEU A 696 -23.63 -0.21 51.43
N THR A 697 -23.61 -0.21 52.75
CA THR A 697 -24.74 -0.69 53.56
C THR A 697 -25.93 0.27 53.45
N THR A 698 -27.13 -0.24 53.79
CA THR A 698 -28.36 0.56 53.79
C THR A 698 -28.30 1.76 54.73
N ALA A 699 -27.57 1.66 55.85
CA ALA A 699 -27.37 2.76 56.79
C ALA A 699 -26.44 3.86 56.24
N GLU A 700 -25.37 3.49 55.53
CA GLU A 700 -24.48 4.43 54.85
C GLU A 700 -25.21 5.13 53.69
N MET A 701 -25.95 4.37 52.87
CA MET A 701 -26.76 4.92 51.78
C MET A 701 -27.84 5.89 52.29
N GLN A 702 -28.50 5.59 53.42
CA GLN A 702 -29.42 6.53 54.08
C GLN A 702 -28.69 7.80 54.55
N THR A 703 -27.52 7.65 55.18
CA THR A 703 -26.70 8.79 55.67
C THR A 703 -26.32 9.73 54.53
N ILE A 704 -25.93 9.20 53.37
CA ILE A 704 -25.55 10.02 52.20
C ILE A 704 -26.78 10.67 51.54
N ASN A 705 -27.91 9.96 51.41
CA ASN A 705 -29.16 10.57 50.91
C ASN A 705 -29.64 11.72 51.83
N ASN A 706 -29.52 11.55 53.16
CA ASN A 706 -29.85 12.58 54.15
C ASN A 706 -28.92 13.81 54.08
N ALA A 707 -27.67 13.65 53.60
CA ALA A 707 -26.77 14.76 53.33
C ALA A 707 -27.14 15.49 52.02
N PHE A 708 -27.63 14.77 51.01
CA PHE A 708 -28.12 15.36 49.75
C PHE A 708 -29.41 16.17 49.92
N GLN A 709 -30.31 15.74 50.82
CA GLN A 709 -31.58 16.45 51.11
C GLN A 709 -31.43 17.68 52.03
N LYS A 710 -30.21 18.01 52.48
CA LYS A 710 -29.92 19.12 53.39
C LYS A 710 -29.25 20.33 52.71
N LYS A 711 -29.51 20.53 51.41
CA LYS A 711 -29.04 21.67 50.62
C LYS A 711 -30.13 22.22 49.72
#